data_AF-K2R9R9-F1
#
_entry.id   AF-K2R9R9-F1
#
_cell.length_a   1.000
_cell.length_b   1.000
_cell.length_c   1.000
_cell.angle_alpha   90.00
_cell.angle_beta   90.00
_cell.angle_gamma   90.00
#
_symmetry.space_group_name_H-M   'P 1'
#
loop_
_entity.id
_entity.type
_entity.pdbx_description
1 polymer ?
#
loop_
_entity_poly.entity_id
_entity_poly.type
_entity_poly.pdbx_seq_one_letter_code
_entity_poly.pdbx_strand_id
1 'polypeptide(L)'
;MSNLSLPSLQGSPACLPDYQNDRPVQANEITAGSEPRIVGNNAVEPERCSRDLAHRIGCDSETTQLCSKPQATARNSHAQPRVELPFPVQQQDSQRNTSSDDGSDPSMAAATTRSLCLPASYQKHVSVMLTNKQWPDLALQPDTPPVSQEQIATEIKKTYAAITIIESKCEHVDKQQPPSRIDLMSGRKWIPTEYWRACIALHRTLLHEHHDFFLASQHPSASPTLCRLAAKYSMPERMWKHGIHSFLDLLRQHLPKTLEYMITFIYDAYQMILLLSETVPAFEGIWIQYLGDLARYRVAIEGENLVTRKTWAEISIRWYNNAVDKTPMVGRIYHYLATLARPNTLQQLYLYCRALMCVQPFMSTRESISSLSDRILDPSKISYPHRPSIEISFIRAHALLFKIDRGSHPIFEEQLIRYIEKLDSNIRHLSAEWKQKGAHIAISNIAGLFDYGREDNFLRLAFATQLSPDDSKSVFQTATSSHLACRLAFDTLHVVLQRLGDMNVLPHLHILLAFLSQAAAFPYEASHIFSYVKWETVALFLNELANSETITSKIESSEFLQGENDDLRPLPEDYIIRGQLWAYSYYPVSWFNRVLDEEERILELASTVKLRTERILWLGVRLGSGNLGLRYDRSSQTWHASNPRDMEE
;
A
#
# COMPACT_ATOMS: atom_id res chain seq x y z
N MET A 1 21.66 -26.35 -39.14
CA MET A 1 20.71 -26.70 -38.07
C MET A 1 21.39 -26.32 -36.76
N SER A 2 21.08 -25.15 -36.23
CA SER A 2 21.78 -24.55 -35.09
C SER A 2 20.73 -24.18 -34.05
N ASN A 3 20.79 -24.87 -32.90
CA ASN A 3 19.89 -24.72 -31.77
C ASN A 3 20.10 -23.37 -31.07
N LEU A 4 19.11 -22.49 -31.17
CA LEU A 4 18.99 -21.27 -30.37
C LEU A 4 18.59 -21.64 -28.94
N SER A 5 19.39 -21.21 -27.96
CA SER A 5 19.12 -21.37 -26.53
C SER A 5 18.43 -20.11 -26.01
N LEU A 6 17.25 -20.27 -25.42
CA LEU A 6 16.43 -19.22 -24.79
C LEU A 6 17.15 -18.56 -23.58
N PRO A 7 17.06 -17.24 -23.36
CA PRO A 7 17.58 -16.59 -22.17
C PRO A 7 16.72 -16.88 -20.93
N SER A 8 17.38 -16.89 -19.77
CA SER A 8 16.84 -17.22 -18.45
C SER A 8 15.83 -16.19 -17.92
N LEU A 9 14.60 -16.65 -17.65
CA LEU A 9 13.59 -16.00 -16.82
C LEU A 9 14.08 -15.88 -15.36
N GLN A 10 14.84 -14.84 -15.02
CA GLN A 10 15.02 -14.40 -13.63
C GLN A 10 14.28 -13.07 -13.44
N GLY A 11 13.08 -13.15 -12.87
CA GLY A 11 12.36 -11.98 -12.36
C GLY A 11 13.19 -11.28 -11.29
N SER A 12 13.15 -9.94 -11.26
CA SER A 12 13.91 -9.13 -10.30
C SER A 12 13.47 -9.47 -8.86
N PRO A 13 14.37 -9.92 -7.96
CA PRO A 13 14.03 -10.31 -6.59
C PRO A 13 13.50 -9.13 -5.74
N ALA A 14 13.69 -7.89 -6.20
CA ALA A 14 13.30 -6.68 -5.48
C ALA A 14 11.80 -6.31 -5.58
N CYS A 15 10.95 -7.17 -6.14
CA CYS A 15 9.49 -6.96 -6.23
C CYS A 15 8.67 -7.99 -5.44
N LEU A 16 9.33 -8.95 -4.78
CA LEU A 16 8.67 -9.98 -3.99
C LEU A 16 8.65 -9.55 -2.51
N PRO A 17 7.52 -9.69 -1.81
CA PRO A 17 7.44 -9.36 -0.39
C PRO A 17 8.33 -10.29 0.44
N ASP A 18 9.13 -9.69 1.32
CA ASP A 18 9.84 -10.42 2.36
C ASP A 18 8.93 -10.53 3.60
N TYR A 19 7.96 -11.46 3.54
CA TYR A 19 7.01 -11.69 4.63
C TYR A 19 7.65 -12.37 5.86
N GLN A 20 8.95 -12.73 5.81
CA GLN A 20 9.63 -13.32 6.98
C GLN A 20 9.67 -12.37 8.19
N ASN A 21 9.56 -11.06 7.97
CA ASN A 21 9.53 -10.03 9.02
C ASN A 21 8.13 -9.43 9.30
N ASP A 22 7.08 -9.91 8.63
CA ASP A 22 5.72 -9.42 8.81
C ASP A 22 5.02 -10.21 9.94
N ARG A 23 5.15 -9.75 11.19
CA ARG A 23 4.16 -10.09 12.21
C ARG A 23 2.83 -9.44 11.81
N PRO A 24 1.71 -10.18 11.73
CA PRO A 24 0.39 -9.57 11.56
C PRO A 24 0.08 -8.71 12.78
N VAL A 25 -0.63 -7.60 12.55
CA VAL A 25 -1.19 -6.76 13.61
C VAL A 25 -2.03 -7.65 14.52
N GLN A 26 -1.72 -7.69 15.81
CA GLN A 26 -2.62 -8.29 16.78
C GLN A 26 -3.92 -7.49 16.77
N ALA A 27 -5.03 -8.16 16.48
CA ALA A 27 -6.34 -7.59 16.74
C ALA A 27 -6.54 -7.48 18.26
N ASN A 28 -6.27 -6.30 18.82
CA ASN A 28 -6.79 -5.67 20.05
C ASN A 28 -6.13 -4.27 20.08
N GLU A 29 -6.82 -3.14 20.21
CA GLU A 29 -7.77 -2.75 21.24
C GLU A 29 -8.87 -1.84 20.66
N ILE A 30 -10.11 -2.32 20.67
CA ILE A 30 -11.28 -1.47 20.94
C ILE A 30 -11.58 -1.72 22.41
N THR A 31 -11.53 -0.64 23.19
CA THR A 31 -11.63 -0.57 24.64
C THR A 31 -12.73 -1.43 25.27
N ALA A 32 -12.35 -2.31 26.19
CA ALA A 32 -13.16 -2.72 27.34
C ALA A 32 -12.27 -3.27 28.48
N GLY A 33 -12.08 -2.47 29.54
CA GLY A 33 -11.90 -2.87 30.94
C GLY A 33 -10.81 -3.88 31.36
N SER A 34 -9.69 -3.36 31.88
CA SER A 34 -8.94 -3.79 33.09
C SER A 34 -8.73 -5.29 33.45
N GLU A 35 -7.43 -5.67 33.42
CA GLU A 35 -6.64 -6.57 34.32
C GLU A 35 -6.78 -8.12 34.29
N PRO A 36 -5.78 -8.93 34.77
CA PRO A 36 -4.32 -8.75 34.83
C PRO A 36 -3.47 -9.97 34.35
N ARG A 37 -2.14 -9.74 34.32
CA ARG A 37 -0.96 -10.56 33.91
C ARG A 37 -0.85 -12.00 34.42
N ILE A 38 -0.24 -12.88 33.60
CA ILE A 38 0.61 -14.03 34.01
C ILE A 38 1.83 -14.19 33.07
N VAL A 39 2.96 -14.62 33.64
CA VAL A 39 4.37 -14.54 33.21
C VAL A 39 4.91 -15.83 32.55
N GLY A 40 5.87 -15.67 31.61
CA GLY A 40 7.01 -16.58 31.32
C GLY A 40 6.90 -17.44 30.04
N ASN A 41 7.96 -17.84 29.32
CA ASN A 41 9.41 -17.55 29.30
C ASN A 41 10.00 -18.23 28.03
N ASN A 42 10.99 -17.59 27.39
CA ASN A 42 12.19 -18.11 26.69
C ASN A 42 12.10 -19.11 25.50
N ALA A 43 12.66 -18.72 24.32
CA ALA A 43 13.91 -19.26 23.73
C ALA A 43 14.04 -18.86 22.22
N VAL A 44 14.99 -17.99 21.84
CA VAL A 44 16.34 -18.25 21.27
C VAL A 44 16.35 -18.55 19.75
N GLU A 45 16.78 -17.55 18.97
CA GLU A 45 17.29 -17.65 17.58
C GLU A 45 18.73 -18.18 17.55
N PRO A 46 19.19 -18.65 16.38
CA PRO A 46 20.56 -18.32 15.98
C PRO A 46 20.72 -17.88 14.51
N GLU A 47 21.35 -16.71 14.41
CA GLU A 47 22.47 -16.26 13.56
C GLU A 47 22.76 -16.79 12.14
N ARG A 48 23.14 -15.78 11.34
CA ARG A 48 23.66 -15.69 9.97
C ARG A 48 24.98 -16.45 9.75
N CYS A 49 25.27 -16.78 8.49
CA CYS A 49 26.64 -16.64 7.97
C CYS A 49 26.67 -16.35 6.45
N SER A 50 27.36 -15.26 6.11
CA SER A 50 27.70 -14.75 4.78
C SER A 50 28.69 -15.64 4.02
N ARG A 51 28.74 -15.50 2.68
CA ARG A 51 30.02 -15.47 1.94
C ARG A 51 29.90 -14.92 0.51
N ASP A 52 30.76 -13.95 0.25
CA ASP A 52 31.12 -13.29 -1.01
C ASP A 52 31.69 -14.25 -2.07
N LEU A 53 31.55 -13.92 -3.37
CA LEU A 53 32.69 -13.49 -4.21
C LEU A 53 32.27 -13.04 -5.62
N ALA A 54 33.02 -12.05 -6.12
CA ALA A 54 32.92 -11.33 -7.38
C ALA A 54 33.49 -12.06 -8.61
N HIS A 55 33.07 -11.68 -9.84
CA HIS A 55 33.84 -10.82 -10.78
C HIS A 55 33.41 -10.96 -12.27
N ARG A 56 33.31 -9.78 -12.96
CA ARG A 56 33.82 -9.39 -14.32
C ARG A 56 33.32 -10.17 -15.56
N ILE A 57 33.18 -9.66 -16.80
CA ILE A 57 33.41 -8.41 -17.56
C ILE A 57 32.68 -8.63 -18.91
N GLY A 58 32.13 -7.60 -19.56
CA GLY A 58 32.32 -7.42 -21.01
C GLY A 58 31.20 -6.70 -21.77
N CYS A 59 31.59 -5.64 -22.50
CA CYS A 59 30.79 -4.64 -23.20
C CYS A 59 30.25 -5.06 -24.58
N ASP A 60 29.42 -4.15 -25.13
CA ASP A 60 29.24 -3.71 -26.53
C ASP A 60 27.81 -3.94 -27.07
N SER A 61 27.16 -3.11 -27.88
CA SER A 61 27.11 -1.66 -28.15
C SER A 61 26.01 -1.49 -29.25
N GLU A 62 25.28 -0.35 -29.21
CA GLU A 62 24.54 0.28 -30.34
C GLU A 62 23.33 -0.50 -30.95
N THR A 63 22.19 0.05 -31.42
CA THR A 63 21.86 1.31 -32.08
C THR A 63 20.31 1.51 -32.11
N THR A 64 19.85 2.70 -31.72
CA THR A 64 18.79 3.58 -32.29
C THR A 64 17.61 3.07 -33.13
N GLN A 65 16.36 3.46 -32.78
CA GLN A 65 15.31 4.13 -33.60
C GLN A 65 13.92 4.03 -32.90
N LEU A 66 13.27 5.09 -32.43
CA LEU A 66 12.44 6.15 -33.07
C LEU A 66 11.00 5.76 -33.42
N CYS A 67 10.07 6.65 -33.03
CA CYS A 67 8.63 6.78 -33.39
C CYS A 67 7.63 5.81 -32.72
N SER A 68 6.40 6.19 -32.34
CA SER A 68 5.64 7.46 -32.29
C SER A 68 4.30 7.15 -31.58
N LYS A 69 3.73 8.13 -30.85
CA LYS A 69 2.40 8.06 -30.22
C LYS A 69 1.27 8.12 -31.27
N PRO A 70 0.07 7.60 -30.95
CA PRO A 70 -1.11 8.47 -30.86
C PRO A 70 -1.98 8.16 -29.63
N GLN A 71 -2.33 9.15 -28.80
CA GLN A 71 -3.54 9.99 -28.88
C GLN A 71 -4.85 9.22 -28.64
N ALA A 72 -5.36 9.40 -27.42
CA ALA A 72 -6.65 8.96 -26.94
C ALA A 72 -7.75 10.00 -27.27
N THR A 73 -8.94 9.51 -27.58
CA THR A 73 -10.18 10.28 -27.61
C THR A 73 -11.11 9.76 -26.51
N ALA A 74 -11.63 10.69 -25.71
CA ALA A 74 -12.47 10.46 -24.55
C ALA A 74 -13.94 10.25 -24.91
N ARG A 75 -14.69 9.48 -24.10
CA ARG A 75 -16.13 9.70 -23.85
C ARG A 75 -16.68 8.95 -22.61
N ASN A 76 -17.09 9.76 -21.62
CA ASN A 76 -18.25 9.74 -20.71
C ASN A 76 -18.87 8.45 -20.13
N SER A 77 -18.60 8.26 -18.82
CA SER A 77 -19.50 8.33 -17.65
C SER A 77 -20.88 7.65 -17.61
N HIS A 78 -21.06 6.91 -16.51
CA HIS A 78 -22.28 6.33 -15.90
C HIS A 78 -22.62 4.87 -16.23
N ALA A 79 -21.88 3.94 -15.60
CA ALA A 79 -22.37 2.65 -15.12
C ALA A 79 -21.38 2.09 -14.09
N GLN A 80 -21.85 1.55 -12.97
CA GLN A 80 -21.03 0.64 -12.15
C GLN A 80 -20.66 -0.56 -13.04
N PRO A 81 -19.38 -0.85 -13.32
CA PRO A 81 -19.05 -2.01 -14.12
C PRO A 81 -18.90 -3.23 -13.22
N ARG A 82 -19.80 -4.18 -13.44
CA ARG A 82 -19.58 -5.60 -13.18
C ARG A 82 -18.23 -5.97 -13.83
N VAL A 83 -17.30 -6.53 -13.05
CA VAL A 83 -16.00 -6.98 -13.57
C VAL A 83 -16.24 -8.20 -14.47
N GLU A 84 -16.40 -7.97 -15.78
CA GLU A 84 -16.32 -9.05 -16.77
C GLU A 84 -14.85 -9.39 -17.00
N LEU A 85 -14.48 -10.58 -16.55
CA LEU A 85 -13.19 -11.21 -16.85
C LEU A 85 -13.14 -11.55 -18.36
N PRO A 86 -12.01 -11.32 -19.05
CA PRO A 86 -11.84 -11.82 -20.41
C PRO A 86 -11.60 -13.34 -20.36
N PHE A 87 -12.66 -14.12 -20.59
CA PHE A 87 -12.54 -15.53 -20.92
C PHE A 87 -12.40 -15.68 -22.45
N PRO A 88 -11.43 -16.45 -22.97
CA PRO A 88 -11.52 -16.93 -24.34
C PRO A 88 -12.55 -18.07 -24.40
N VAL A 89 -13.74 -17.77 -24.90
CA VAL A 89 -14.74 -18.77 -25.31
C VAL A 89 -14.30 -19.33 -26.66
N GLN A 90 -13.82 -20.56 -26.70
CA GLN A 90 -13.74 -21.31 -27.96
C GLN A 90 -15.16 -21.68 -28.39
N GLN A 91 -15.75 -20.88 -29.28
CA GLN A 91 -16.91 -21.27 -30.06
C GLN A 91 -16.48 -22.37 -31.06
N GLN A 92 -16.99 -23.59 -30.89
CA GLN A 92 -16.97 -24.58 -31.95
C GLN A 92 -18.17 -24.34 -32.86
N ASP A 93 -17.87 -23.84 -34.07
CA ASP A 93 -18.82 -23.76 -35.16
C ASP A 93 -19.31 -25.15 -35.57
N SER A 94 -20.63 -25.24 -35.75
CA SER A 94 -21.33 -26.40 -36.27
C SER A 94 -21.36 -26.34 -37.80
N GLN A 95 -20.60 -27.19 -38.50
CA GLN A 95 -20.95 -27.57 -39.87
C GLN A 95 -20.70 -29.05 -40.15
N ARG A 96 -21.77 -29.66 -40.70
CA ARG A 96 -21.89 -31.02 -41.26
C ARG A 96 -20.75 -31.36 -42.22
N ASN A 97 -20.31 -32.63 -42.19
CA ASN A 97 -20.28 -33.46 -43.39
C ASN A 97 -20.32 -34.96 -43.04
N THR A 98 -21.10 -35.68 -43.84
CA THR A 98 -21.40 -37.10 -43.82
C THR A 98 -20.30 -37.92 -44.51
N SER A 99 -19.90 -39.06 -43.95
CA SER A 99 -19.89 -40.38 -44.60
C SER A 99 -19.18 -41.45 -43.76
N SER A 100 -19.72 -42.65 -43.91
CA SER A 100 -19.47 -43.98 -43.35
C SER A 100 -18.06 -44.57 -43.55
N ASP A 101 -17.57 -45.37 -42.59
CA ASP A 101 -17.37 -46.82 -42.77
C ASP A 101 -16.98 -47.57 -41.47
N ASP A 102 -17.30 -48.87 -41.46
CA ASP A 102 -17.29 -49.86 -40.37
C ASP A 102 -15.90 -50.32 -39.85
N GLY A 103 -15.88 -50.88 -38.61
CA GLY A 103 -14.82 -51.80 -38.17
C GLY A 103 -14.66 -51.99 -36.65
N SER A 104 -15.17 -53.12 -36.12
CA SER A 104 -14.95 -53.79 -34.82
C SER A 104 -13.44 -53.93 -34.45
N ASP A 105 -12.94 -54.01 -33.22
CA ASP A 105 -13.36 -54.63 -31.94
C ASP A 105 -12.40 -54.15 -30.79
N PRO A 106 -12.58 -54.55 -29.50
CA PRO A 106 -12.28 -53.74 -28.31
C PRO A 106 -10.97 -54.07 -27.57
N SER A 107 -10.48 -53.14 -26.71
CA SER A 107 -9.90 -53.45 -25.37
C SER A 107 -9.28 -52.23 -24.65
N MET A 108 -9.66 -52.07 -23.37
CA MET A 108 -8.89 -51.51 -22.23
C MET A 108 -8.58 -50.00 -22.16
N ALA A 109 -9.50 -49.24 -21.53
CA ALA A 109 -9.14 -48.12 -20.65
C ALA A 109 -10.27 -47.84 -19.64
N ALA A 110 -10.26 -48.55 -18.51
CA ALA A 110 -11.02 -48.17 -17.33
C ALA A 110 -10.20 -47.16 -16.51
N ALA A 111 -10.62 -45.89 -16.50
CA ALA A 111 -10.26 -44.94 -15.47
C ALA A 111 -11.44 -43.99 -15.24
N THR A 112 -12.14 -44.25 -14.15
CA THR A 112 -13.42 -43.71 -13.76
C THR A 112 -13.31 -42.23 -13.38
N THR A 113 -13.99 -41.37 -14.13
CA THR A 113 -14.35 -40.01 -13.73
C THR A 113 -15.34 -40.11 -12.57
N ARG A 114 -14.88 -39.92 -11.32
CA ARG A 114 -15.78 -39.88 -10.16
C ARG A 114 -16.37 -38.48 -10.04
N SER A 115 -17.66 -38.40 -10.33
CA SER A 115 -18.52 -37.24 -10.04
C SER A 115 -18.45 -36.87 -8.56
N LEU A 116 -18.40 -35.56 -8.33
CA LEU A 116 -18.58 -34.90 -7.03
C LEU A 116 -19.88 -35.38 -6.37
N CYS A 117 -19.78 -36.22 -5.35
CA CYS A 117 -20.90 -36.48 -4.43
C CYS A 117 -20.85 -35.47 -3.28
N LEU A 118 -21.93 -34.70 -3.14
CA LEU A 118 -22.27 -33.99 -1.91
C LEU A 118 -22.33 -34.97 -0.72
N PRO A 119 -22.00 -34.56 0.52
CA PRO A 119 -22.08 -35.44 1.69
C PRO A 119 -23.52 -35.90 1.96
N ALA A 120 -23.69 -37.21 2.14
CA ALA A 120 -24.96 -37.90 2.36
C ALA A 120 -25.54 -37.72 3.78
N SER A 121 -25.79 -36.47 4.21
CA SER A 121 -26.49 -36.20 5.48
C SER A 121 -27.82 -35.45 5.34
N TYR A 122 -28.28 -35.16 4.11
CA TYR A 122 -29.61 -34.63 3.84
C TYR A 122 -30.44 -35.62 3.02
N GLN A 123 -30.87 -36.72 3.63
CA GLN A 123 -31.95 -37.54 3.06
C GLN A 123 -32.58 -38.40 4.16
N LYS A 124 -33.52 -37.79 4.89
CA LYS A 124 -34.71 -38.43 5.45
C LYS A 124 -35.54 -37.37 6.15
N HIS A 125 -36.55 -36.86 5.46
CA HIS A 125 -37.88 -36.60 6.00
C HIS A 125 -38.78 -36.23 4.81
N VAL A 126 -39.67 -37.15 4.45
CA VAL A 126 -40.77 -36.86 3.52
C VAL A 126 -41.80 -36.07 4.33
N SER A 127 -41.91 -34.77 4.09
CA SER A 127 -42.97 -33.93 4.65
C SER A 127 -44.08 -33.79 3.62
N VAL A 128 -45.31 -34.10 4.03
CA VAL A 128 -46.53 -33.89 3.25
C VAL A 128 -46.69 -32.38 3.00
N MET A 129 -46.81 -31.97 1.73
CA MET A 129 -47.00 -30.55 1.36
C MET A 129 -48.41 -30.06 1.72
N LEU A 130 -48.50 -28.90 2.38
CA LEU A 130 -49.72 -28.11 2.49
C LEU A 130 -49.76 -27.11 1.32
N THR A 131 -50.82 -27.17 0.51
CA THR A 131 -51.00 -26.29 -0.65
C THR A 131 -51.68 -24.97 -0.26
N ASN A 132 -51.16 -23.86 -0.80
CA ASN A 132 -51.79 -22.54 -0.69
C ASN A 132 -52.98 -22.47 -1.65
N LYS A 133 -54.19 -22.20 -1.15
CA LYS A 133 -55.45 -22.22 -1.94
C LYS A 133 -55.50 -21.17 -3.06
N GLN A 134 -54.58 -20.20 -3.07
CA GLN A 134 -54.58 -19.10 -4.04
C GLN A 134 -53.60 -19.28 -5.21
N TRP A 135 -52.57 -20.14 -5.06
CA TRP A 135 -51.57 -20.42 -6.10
C TRP A 135 -51.06 -21.86 -5.99
N PRO A 136 -51.72 -22.84 -6.64
CA PRO A 136 -51.44 -24.27 -6.47
C PRO A 136 -50.06 -24.72 -6.97
N ASP A 137 -49.47 -23.98 -7.90
CA ASP A 137 -48.24 -24.35 -8.61
C ASP A 137 -46.95 -23.76 -8.02
N LEU A 138 -47.05 -22.97 -6.95
CA LEU A 138 -45.89 -22.42 -6.23
C LEU A 138 -45.64 -23.22 -4.96
N ALA A 139 -44.64 -24.10 -5.00
CA ALA A 139 -44.10 -24.76 -3.82
C ALA A 139 -43.48 -23.71 -2.89
N LEU A 140 -44.07 -23.50 -1.71
CA LEU A 140 -43.43 -22.73 -0.64
C LEU A 140 -42.16 -23.46 -0.22
N GLN A 141 -41.09 -22.70 0.04
CA GLN A 141 -39.85 -23.22 0.61
C GLN A 141 -40.23 -24.03 1.86
N PRO A 142 -39.85 -25.32 1.98
CA PRO A 142 -40.20 -26.09 3.17
C PRO A 142 -39.61 -25.39 4.39
N ASP A 143 -40.40 -25.26 5.46
CA ASP A 143 -39.95 -24.69 6.74
C ASP A 143 -38.78 -25.52 7.28
N THR A 144 -37.56 -25.18 6.87
CA THR A 144 -36.36 -25.71 7.51
C THR A 144 -36.32 -25.15 8.92
N PRO A 145 -36.26 -26.00 9.96
CA PRO A 145 -36.16 -25.50 11.32
C PRO A 145 -34.95 -24.56 11.44
N PRO A 146 -35.08 -23.44 12.16
CA PRO A 146 -34.01 -22.46 12.29
C PRO A 146 -32.76 -23.15 12.88
N VAL A 147 -31.60 -22.89 12.28
CA VAL A 147 -30.33 -23.48 12.71
C VAL A 147 -30.07 -23.14 14.18
N SER A 148 -29.94 -24.17 15.02
CA SER A 148 -29.71 -23.99 16.46
C SER A 148 -28.26 -23.60 16.75
N GLN A 149 -28.02 -22.90 17.86
CA GLN A 149 -26.67 -22.53 18.29
C GLN A 149 -25.79 -23.77 18.58
N GLU A 150 -26.38 -24.86 19.06
CA GLU A 150 -25.67 -26.12 19.32
C GLU A 150 -25.19 -26.79 18.03
N GLN A 151 -26.00 -26.74 16.97
CA GLN A 151 -25.59 -27.23 15.64
C GLN A 151 -24.44 -26.40 15.08
N ILE A 152 -24.52 -25.06 15.18
CA ILE A 152 -23.43 -24.17 14.75
C ILE A 152 -22.14 -24.46 15.54
N ALA A 153 -22.24 -24.59 16.87
CA ALA A 153 -21.08 -24.91 17.70
C ALA A 153 -20.46 -26.28 17.35
N THR A 154 -21.29 -27.25 16.96
CA THR A 154 -20.83 -28.57 16.52
C THR A 154 -20.12 -28.49 15.17
N GLU A 155 -20.68 -27.77 14.19
CA GLU A 155 -20.03 -27.56 12.89
C GLU A 155 -18.71 -26.78 13.04
N ILE A 156 -18.66 -25.72 13.84
CA ILE A 156 -17.41 -24.98 14.11
C ILE A 156 -16.33 -25.89 14.71
N LYS A 157 -16.69 -26.76 15.66
CA LYS A 157 -15.73 -27.72 16.25
C LYS A 157 -15.22 -28.71 15.20
N LYS A 158 -16.11 -29.20 14.34
CA LYS A 158 -15.78 -30.15 13.28
C LYS A 158 -14.87 -29.52 12.21
N THR A 159 -15.23 -28.35 11.68
CA THR A 159 -14.40 -27.63 10.69
C THR A 159 -13.06 -27.23 11.28
N TYR A 160 -13.02 -26.74 12.53
CA TYR A 160 -11.75 -26.43 13.20
C TYR A 160 -10.82 -27.65 13.30
N ALA A 161 -11.36 -28.82 13.68
CA ALA A 161 -10.57 -30.05 13.74
C ALA A 161 -10.07 -30.47 12.34
N ALA A 162 -10.89 -30.34 11.30
CA ALA A 162 -10.51 -30.62 9.92
C ALA A 162 -9.39 -29.68 9.45
N ILE A 163 -9.51 -28.37 9.69
CA ILE A 163 -8.50 -27.36 9.37
C ILE A 163 -7.15 -27.73 9.99
N THR A 164 -7.10 -28.01 11.30
CA THR A 164 -5.84 -28.33 11.98
C THR A 164 -5.16 -29.58 11.39
N ILE A 165 -5.94 -30.59 11.02
CA ILE A 165 -5.41 -31.81 10.36
C ILE A 165 -4.86 -31.47 8.97
N ILE A 166 -5.59 -30.69 8.17
CA ILE A 166 -5.19 -30.34 6.80
C ILE A 166 -4.00 -29.38 6.81
N GLU A 167 -3.96 -28.40 7.70
CA GLU A 167 -2.80 -27.50 7.88
C GLU A 167 -1.53 -28.29 8.17
N SER A 168 -1.61 -29.30 9.05
CA SER A 168 -0.47 -30.17 9.35
C SER A 168 0.02 -30.93 8.10
N LYS A 169 -0.90 -31.33 7.21
CA LYS A 169 -0.57 -31.97 5.94
C LYS A 169 0.04 -30.99 4.94
N CYS A 170 -0.53 -29.79 4.80
CA CYS A 170 0.02 -28.71 3.97
C CYS A 170 1.45 -28.37 4.40
N GLU A 171 1.66 -28.14 5.70
CA GLU A 171 3.00 -27.85 6.23
C GLU A 171 4.01 -28.95 5.95
N HIS A 172 3.60 -30.21 6.05
CA HIS A 172 4.47 -31.35 5.77
C HIS A 172 4.89 -31.38 4.30
N VAL A 173 3.95 -31.18 3.39
CA VAL A 173 4.19 -31.15 1.94
C VAL A 173 5.04 -29.94 1.54
N ASP A 174 4.76 -28.77 2.11
CA ASP A 174 5.46 -27.51 1.81
C ASP A 174 6.93 -27.52 2.27
N LYS A 175 7.25 -28.23 3.34
CA LYS A 175 8.62 -28.35 3.88
C LYS A 175 9.43 -29.48 3.22
N GLN A 176 8.78 -30.43 2.56
CA GLN A 176 9.45 -31.56 1.93
C GLN A 176 9.98 -31.23 0.54
N GLN A 177 11.11 -31.84 0.16
CA GLN A 177 11.59 -31.75 -1.21
C GLN A 177 10.63 -32.49 -2.16
N PRO A 178 10.21 -31.86 -3.26
CA PRO A 178 9.35 -32.52 -4.22
C PRO A 178 9.99 -33.79 -4.79
N PRO A 179 9.21 -34.85 -5.04
CA PRO A 179 9.73 -36.10 -5.58
C PRO A 179 10.28 -35.86 -6.99
N SER A 180 11.60 -35.98 -7.16
CA SER A 180 12.26 -35.80 -8.46
C SER A 180 12.45 -37.13 -9.19
N ARG A 181 12.10 -37.19 -10.47
CA ARG A 181 12.41 -38.30 -11.40
C ARG A 181 13.50 -37.88 -12.38
N ILE A 182 14.30 -38.83 -12.84
CA ILE A 182 15.33 -38.59 -13.86
C ILE A 182 14.77 -39.04 -15.21
N ASP A 183 14.77 -38.16 -16.19
CA ASP A 183 14.53 -38.53 -17.57
C ASP A 183 15.73 -39.35 -18.08
N LEU A 184 15.47 -40.62 -18.44
CA LEU A 184 16.48 -41.57 -18.89
C LEU A 184 17.13 -41.17 -20.22
N MET A 185 16.47 -40.34 -21.05
CA MET A 185 17.02 -39.87 -22.32
C MET A 185 17.83 -38.58 -22.20
N SER A 186 17.35 -37.60 -21.42
CA SER A 186 18.03 -36.30 -21.29
C SER A 186 18.88 -36.15 -20.03
N GLY A 187 18.82 -37.12 -19.10
CA GLY A 187 19.46 -37.05 -17.79
C GLY A 187 18.88 -35.98 -16.86
N ARG A 188 17.82 -35.27 -17.26
CA ARG A 188 17.28 -34.12 -16.51
C ARG A 188 16.37 -34.59 -15.39
N LYS A 189 16.53 -33.97 -14.22
CA LYS A 189 15.59 -34.10 -13.10
C LYS A 189 14.32 -33.27 -13.35
N TRP A 190 13.17 -33.90 -13.22
CA TRP A 190 11.85 -33.27 -13.32
C TRP A 190 10.93 -33.74 -12.18
N ILE A 191 9.90 -32.96 -11.88
CA ILE A 191 8.92 -33.26 -10.82
C ILE A 191 7.60 -33.61 -11.50
N PRO A 192 6.93 -34.72 -11.11
CA PRO A 192 5.64 -35.10 -11.68
C PRO A 192 4.60 -33.98 -11.65
N THR A 193 3.89 -33.78 -12.75
CA THR A 193 2.77 -32.83 -12.86
C THR A 193 1.66 -33.14 -11.85
N GLU A 194 1.44 -34.43 -11.58
CA GLU A 194 0.47 -34.94 -10.63
C GLU A 194 0.77 -34.48 -9.21
N TYR A 195 2.05 -34.29 -8.85
CA TYR A 195 2.45 -33.78 -7.55
C TYR A 195 1.95 -32.35 -7.34
N TRP A 196 2.21 -31.45 -8.30
CA TRP A 196 1.77 -30.05 -8.20
C TRP A 196 0.24 -29.92 -8.20
N ARG A 197 -0.45 -30.72 -9.02
CA ARG A 197 -1.92 -30.77 -9.00
C ARG A 197 -2.48 -31.27 -7.66
N ALA A 198 -1.85 -32.28 -7.06
CA ALA A 198 -2.25 -32.78 -5.75
C ALA A 198 -2.02 -31.73 -4.64
N CYS A 199 -0.92 -30.99 -4.70
CA CYS A 199 -0.65 -29.89 -3.77
C CYS A 199 -1.72 -28.78 -3.90
N ILE A 200 -2.04 -28.36 -5.14
CA ILE A 200 -3.12 -27.38 -5.37
C ILE A 200 -4.44 -27.89 -4.78
N ALA A 201 -4.81 -29.15 -5.02
CA ALA A 201 -6.05 -29.73 -4.51
C ALA A 201 -6.09 -29.74 -2.96
N LEU A 202 -4.95 -30.05 -2.33
CA LEU A 202 -4.81 -30.03 -0.87
C LEU A 202 -5.01 -28.60 -0.31
N HIS A 203 -4.33 -27.61 -0.88
CA HIS A 203 -4.46 -26.21 -0.43
C HIS A 203 -5.86 -25.65 -0.70
N ARG A 204 -6.48 -25.95 -1.86
CA ARG A 204 -7.88 -25.60 -2.12
C ARG A 204 -8.81 -26.16 -1.04
N THR A 205 -8.63 -27.43 -0.66
CA THR A 205 -9.43 -28.05 0.41
C THR A 205 -9.28 -27.28 1.73
N LEU A 206 -8.06 -26.89 2.08
CA LEU A 206 -7.81 -26.07 3.27
C LEU A 206 -8.55 -24.72 3.21
N LEU A 207 -8.53 -24.05 2.06
CA LEU A 207 -9.23 -22.77 1.88
C LEU A 207 -10.77 -22.94 2.00
N HIS A 208 -11.34 -24.02 1.48
CA HIS A 208 -12.76 -24.33 1.63
C HIS A 208 -13.17 -24.61 3.08
N GLU A 209 -12.37 -25.36 3.83
CA GLU A 209 -12.65 -25.62 5.24
C GLU A 209 -12.58 -24.33 6.09
N HIS A 210 -11.62 -23.43 5.79
CA HIS A 210 -11.57 -22.10 6.38
C HIS A 210 -12.83 -21.29 6.05
N HIS A 211 -13.27 -21.29 4.79
CA HIS A 211 -14.51 -20.64 4.38
C HIS A 211 -15.74 -21.17 5.14
N ASP A 212 -15.88 -22.49 5.26
CA ASP A 212 -16.99 -23.11 6.00
C ASP A 212 -16.94 -22.76 7.49
N PHE A 213 -15.75 -22.71 8.09
CA PHE A 213 -15.57 -22.22 9.46
C PHE A 213 -16.03 -20.75 9.60
N PHE A 214 -15.66 -19.87 8.66
CA PHE A 214 -16.06 -18.46 8.71
C PHE A 214 -17.58 -18.30 8.57
N LEU A 215 -18.20 -18.98 7.60
CA LEU A 215 -19.65 -18.95 7.43
C LEU A 215 -20.39 -19.45 8.67
N ALA A 216 -19.93 -20.53 9.29
CA ALA A 216 -20.54 -21.05 10.51
C ALA A 216 -20.36 -20.08 11.69
N SER A 217 -19.14 -19.55 11.89
CA SER A 217 -18.85 -18.64 13.00
C SER A 217 -19.54 -17.29 12.89
N GLN A 218 -19.74 -16.77 11.66
CA GLN A 218 -20.39 -15.49 11.41
C GLN A 218 -21.87 -15.64 10.99
N HIS A 219 -22.45 -16.82 11.15
CA HIS A 219 -23.86 -17.05 10.85
C HIS A 219 -24.77 -16.13 11.70
N PRO A 220 -25.88 -15.58 11.15
CA PRO A 220 -26.76 -14.66 11.90
C PRO A 220 -27.30 -15.22 13.23
N SER A 221 -27.46 -16.55 13.33
CA SER A 221 -27.91 -17.23 14.55
C SER A 221 -26.79 -17.62 15.51
N ALA A 222 -25.52 -17.39 15.15
CA ALA A 222 -24.38 -17.69 16.01
C ALA A 222 -24.37 -16.77 17.24
N SER A 223 -23.95 -17.29 18.39
CA SER A 223 -23.80 -16.47 19.58
C SER A 223 -22.55 -15.57 19.47
N PRO A 224 -22.50 -14.41 20.16
CA PRO A 224 -21.33 -13.53 20.13
C PRO A 224 -20.02 -14.23 20.52
N THR A 225 -20.10 -15.24 21.40
CA THR A 225 -18.94 -16.05 21.79
C THR A 225 -18.42 -16.91 20.64
N LEU A 226 -19.31 -17.47 19.81
CA LEU A 226 -18.93 -18.24 18.63
C LEU A 226 -18.35 -17.34 17.53
N CYS A 227 -18.93 -16.15 17.30
CA CYS A 227 -18.41 -15.19 16.32
C CYS A 227 -16.98 -14.76 16.63
N ARG A 228 -16.64 -14.55 17.91
CA ARG A 228 -15.28 -14.18 18.35
C ARG A 228 -14.24 -15.28 18.15
N LEU A 229 -14.62 -16.54 17.91
CA LEU A 229 -13.65 -17.64 17.75
C LEU A 229 -12.75 -17.45 16.53
N ALA A 230 -13.27 -16.88 15.44
CA ALA A 230 -12.49 -16.61 14.24
C ALA A 230 -11.30 -15.68 14.53
N ALA A 231 -11.52 -14.61 15.29
CA ALA A 231 -10.45 -13.71 15.73
C ALA A 231 -9.55 -14.38 16.81
N LYS A 232 -10.16 -15.04 17.80
CA LYS A 232 -9.44 -15.71 18.90
C LYS A 232 -8.45 -16.77 18.42
N TYR A 233 -8.80 -17.49 17.36
CA TYR A 233 -7.94 -18.52 16.77
C TYR A 233 -7.10 -18.01 15.58
N SER A 234 -7.12 -16.71 15.32
CA SER A 234 -6.39 -16.07 14.21
C SER A 234 -6.62 -16.80 12.89
N MET A 235 -7.89 -17.12 12.61
CA MET A 235 -8.26 -17.91 11.44
C MET A 235 -7.85 -17.22 10.13
N PRO A 236 -8.03 -15.90 9.93
CA PRO A 236 -7.56 -15.24 8.72
C PRO A 236 -6.03 -15.36 8.54
N GLU A 237 -5.26 -15.14 9.60
CA GLU A 237 -3.79 -15.22 9.57
C GLU A 237 -3.31 -16.65 9.29
N ARG A 238 -3.97 -17.66 9.87
CA ARG A 238 -3.68 -19.07 9.61
C ARG A 238 -4.00 -19.45 8.17
N MET A 239 -5.15 -19.03 7.65
CA MET A 239 -5.55 -19.22 6.26
C MET A 239 -4.52 -18.63 5.30
N TRP A 240 -4.05 -17.40 5.55
CA TRP A 240 -3.00 -16.80 4.76
C TRP A 240 -1.69 -17.56 4.87
N LYS A 241 -1.19 -17.79 6.08
CA LYS A 241 0.13 -18.38 6.32
C LYS A 241 0.24 -19.81 5.77
N HIS A 242 -0.70 -20.69 6.14
CA HIS A 242 -0.66 -22.13 5.85
C HIS A 242 -1.45 -22.50 4.60
N GLY A 243 -2.48 -21.73 4.26
CA GLY A 243 -3.33 -21.99 3.09
C GLY A 243 -2.76 -21.39 1.81
N ILE A 244 -2.21 -20.18 1.87
CA ILE A 244 -1.87 -19.39 0.67
C ILE A 244 -0.35 -19.19 0.55
N HIS A 245 0.24 -18.49 1.53
CA HIS A 245 1.58 -17.96 1.46
C HIS A 245 2.66 -19.05 1.37
N SER A 246 2.64 -20.05 2.26
CA SER A 246 3.63 -21.13 2.27
C SER A 246 3.69 -21.87 0.93
N PHE A 247 2.53 -22.12 0.32
CA PHE A 247 2.45 -22.80 -0.97
C PHE A 247 2.86 -21.92 -2.14
N LEU A 248 2.49 -20.63 -2.13
CA LEU A 248 3.01 -19.67 -3.11
C LEU A 248 4.54 -19.58 -3.06
N ASP A 249 5.13 -19.62 -1.87
CA ASP A 249 6.57 -19.64 -1.70
C ASP A 249 7.21 -20.94 -2.22
N LEU A 250 6.60 -22.11 -1.95
CA LEU A 250 7.04 -23.38 -2.53
C LEU A 250 7.04 -23.32 -4.05
N LEU A 251 5.93 -22.87 -4.65
CA LEU A 251 5.82 -22.74 -6.11
C LEU A 251 6.86 -21.75 -6.65
N ARG A 252 7.07 -20.62 -5.97
CA ARG A 252 8.05 -19.60 -6.35
C ARG A 252 9.47 -20.14 -6.40
N GLN A 253 9.88 -20.98 -5.44
CA GLN A 253 11.22 -21.58 -5.39
C GLN A 253 11.53 -22.48 -6.59
N HIS A 254 10.50 -22.99 -7.28
CA HIS A 254 10.63 -23.89 -8.43
C HIS A 254 10.32 -23.24 -9.78
N LEU A 255 10.23 -21.90 -9.84
CA LEU A 255 10.12 -21.17 -11.10
C LEU A 255 11.35 -21.39 -12.00
N PRO A 256 11.18 -21.40 -13.34
CA PRO A 256 9.94 -21.12 -14.08
C PRO A 256 9.01 -22.33 -14.27
N LYS A 257 9.41 -23.54 -13.83
CA LYS A 257 8.68 -24.80 -14.12
C LYS A 257 7.28 -24.84 -13.50
N THR A 258 7.07 -24.11 -12.41
CA THR A 258 5.83 -24.05 -11.65
C THR A 258 4.90 -22.89 -12.04
N LEU A 259 5.25 -22.09 -13.05
CA LEU A 259 4.56 -20.83 -13.36
C LEU A 259 3.05 -21.02 -13.56
N GLU A 260 2.63 -21.98 -14.38
CA GLU A 260 1.20 -22.24 -14.65
C GLU A 260 0.44 -22.68 -13.39
N TYR A 261 1.07 -23.49 -12.53
CA TYR A 261 0.49 -23.92 -11.26
C TYR A 261 0.35 -22.76 -10.28
N MET A 262 1.35 -21.88 -10.22
CA MET A 262 1.32 -20.67 -9.40
C MET A 262 0.23 -19.70 -9.87
N ILE A 263 0.11 -19.49 -11.18
CA ILE A 263 -0.98 -18.68 -11.75
C ILE A 263 -2.34 -19.28 -11.39
N THR A 264 -2.52 -20.59 -11.61
CA THR A 264 -3.77 -21.30 -11.30
C THR A 264 -4.15 -21.12 -9.83
N PHE A 265 -3.20 -21.35 -8.92
CA PHE A 265 -3.45 -21.23 -7.49
C PHE A 265 -3.72 -19.79 -7.04
N ILE A 266 -3.03 -18.79 -7.61
CA ILE A 266 -3.34 -17.38 -7.35
C ILE A 266 -4.79 -17.06 -7.70
N TYR A 267 -5.30 -17.55 -8.84
CA TYR A 267 -6.71 -17.36 -9.20
C TYR A 267 -7.66 -18.03 -8.20
N ASP A 268 -7.37 -19.26 -7.77
CA ASP A 268 -8.20 -19.97 -6.79
C ASP A 268 -8.26 -19.22 -5.46
N ALA A 269 -7.09 -18.82 -4.94
CA ALA A 269 -6.99 -18.06 -3.71
C ALA A 269 -7.69 -16.71 -3.85
N TYR A 270 -7.52 -16.00 -4.97
CA TYR A 270 -8.16 -14.72 -5.22
C TYR A 270 -9.68 -14.84 -5.24
N GLN A 271 -10.24 -15.85 -5.91
CA GLN A 271 -11.69 -16.10 -5.93
C GLN A 271 -12.22 -16.45 -4.53
N MET A 272 -11.47 -17.23 -3.75
CA MET A 272 -11.86 -17.54 -2.38
C MET A 272 -11.89 -16.31 -1.48
N ILE A 273 -10.84 -15.47 -1.52
CA ILE A 273 -10.81 -14.24 -0.70
C ILE A 273 -11.89 -13.25 -1.17
N LEU A 274 -12.15 -13.17 -2.48
CA LEU A 274 -13.24 -12.34 -3.01
C LEU A 274 -14.59 -12.82 -2.48
N LEU A 275 -14.86 -14.12 -2.51
CA LEU A 275 -16.07 -14.70 -1.93
C LEU A 275 -16.18 -14.40 -0.43
N LEU A 276 -15.10 -14.51 0.33
CA LEU A 276 -15.07 -14.15 1.75
C LEU A 276 -15.32 -12.66 2.00
N SER A 277 -14.86 -11.80 1.09
CA SER A 277 -15.11 -10.36 1.20
C SER A 277 -16.58 -10.00 1.06
N GLU A 278 -17.35 -10.78 0.28
CA GLU A 278 -18.79 -10.61 0.09
C GLU A 278 -19.62 -11.30 1.18
N THR A 279 -19.18 -12.48 1.63
CA THR A 279 -19.96 -13.32 2.56
C THR A 279 -19.63 -13.11 4.03
N VAL A 280 -18.42 -12.62 4.35
CA VAL A 280 -17.90 -12.48 5.71
C VAL A 280 -17.28 -11.09 5.91
N PRO A 281 -18.10 -10.02 5.99
CA PRO A 281 -17.62 -8.64 6.08
C PRO A 281 -16.93 -8.31 7.41
N ALA A 282 -17.04 -9.16 8.43
CA ALA A 282 -16.41 -8.96 9.75
C ALA A 282 -14.87 -8.77 9.68
N PHE A 283 -14.23 -9.28 8.63
CA PHE A 283 -12.78 -9.18 8.40
C PHE A 283 -12.45 -8.43 7.11
N GLU A 284 -13.33 -7.55 6.63
CA GLU A 284 -13.20 -6.82 5.36
C GLU A 284 -11.80 -6.21 5.16
N GLY A 285 -11.24 -5.55 6.19
CA GLY A 285 -9.91 -4.93 6.12
C GLY A 285 -8.77 -5.93 5.89
N ILE A 286 -8.92 -7.18 6.33
CA ILE A 286 -7.96 -8.26 6.08
C ILE A 286 -8.13 -8.78 4.65
N TRP A 287 -9.36 -9.00 4.21
CA TRP A 287 -9.66 -9.49 2.86
C TRP A 287 -9.17 -8.55 1.77
N ILE A 288 -9.37 -7.24 1.95
CA ILE A 288 -8.86 -6.20 1.03
C ILE A 288 -7.33 -6.30 0.90
N GLN A 289 -6.62 -6.47 2.01
CA GLN A 289 -5.16 -6.60 1.98
C GLN A 289 -4.72 -7.87 1.26
N TYR A 290 -5.35 -9.02 1.55
CA TYR A 290 -5.03 -10.28 0.88
C TYR A 290 -5.31 -10.25 -0.62
N LEU A 291 -6.37 -9.56 -1.08
CA LEU A 291 -6.64 -9.35 -2.50
C LEU A 291 -5.56 -8.49 -3.17
N GLY A 292 -5.11 -7.42 -2.50
CA GLY A 292 -3.99 -6.59 -2.94
C GLY A 292 -2.69 -7.39 -3.05
N ASP A 293 -2.40 -8.22 -2.05
CA ASP A 293 -1.20 -9.06 -1.98
C ASP A 293 -1.18 -10.15 -3.06
N LEU A 294 -2.30 -10.87 -3.27
CA LEU A 294 -2.44 -11.85 -4.34
C LEU A 294 -2.26 -11.22 -5.73
N ALA A 295 -2.85 -10.04 -5.94
CA ALA A 295 -2.64 -9.28 -7.17
C ALA A 295 -1.16 -8.89 -7.35
N ARG A 296 -0.47 -8.51 -6.27
CA ARG A 296 0.96 -8.18 -6.30
C ARG A 296 1.85 -9.41 -6.58
N TYR A 297 1.53 -10.58 -6.04
CA TYR A 297 2.19 -11.84 -6.43
C TYR A 297 2.06 -12.07 -7.94
N ARG A 298 0.87 -11.83 -8.50
CA ARG A 298 0.61 -11.98 -9.94
C ARG A 298 1.44 -11.01 -10.79
N VAL A 299 1.65 -9.77 -10.32
CA VAL A 299 2.56 -8.78 -10.95
C VAL A 299 4.01 -9.25 -10.93
N ALA A 300 4.46 -9.83 -9.82
CA ALA A 300 5.84 -10.23 -9.60
C ALA A 300 6.26 -11.40 -10.50
N ILE A 301 5.35 -12.35 -10.76
CA ILE A 301 5.64 -13.53 -11.59
C ILE A 301 5.43 -13.30 -13.08
N GLU A 302 4.75 -12.22 -13.48
CA GLU A 302 4.52 -11.96 -14.91
C GLU A 302 5.82 -11.53 -15.58
N GLY A 303 6.35 -12.35 -16.49
CA GLY A 303 7.63 -12.10 -17.15
C GLY A 303 7.57 -10.98 -18.20
N GLU A 304 7.16 -11.36 -19.41
CA GLU A 304 7.24 -10.51 -20.62
C GLU A 304 5.90 -9.83 -20.97
N ASN A 305 4.78 -10.32 -20.44
CA ASN A 305 3.46 -9.77 -20.75
C ASN A 305 3.20 -8.48 -19.94
N LEU A 306 3.59 -7.36 -20.53
CA LEU A 306 3.44 -6.03 -19.93
C LEU A 306 1.98 -5.63 -19.70
N VAL A 307 1.05 -6.12 -20.54
CA VAL A 307 -0.38 -5.79 -20.42
C VAL A 307 -0.95 -6.44 -19.16
N THR A 308 -0.79 -7.75 -19.02
CA THR A 308 -1.25 -8.48 -17.83
C THR A 308 -0.58 -7.93 -16.57
N ARG A 309 0.73 -7.66 -16.61
CA ARG A 309 1.44 -7.05 -15.48
C ARG A 309 0.82 -5.71 -15.08
N LYS A 310 0.51 -4.84 -16.06
CA LYS A 310 -0.13 -3.55 -15.81
C LYS A 310 -1.53 -3.72 -15.22
N THR A 311 -2.37 -4.59 -15.78
CA THR A 311 -3.72 -4.86 -15.27
C THR A 311 -3.69 -5.34 -13.83
N TRP A 312 -2.82 -6.29 -13.49
CA TRP A 312 -2.70 -6.76 -12.11
C TRP A 312 -2.09 -5.73 -11.16
N ALA A 313 -1.21 -4.86 -11.65
CA ALA A 313 -0.72 -3.74 -10.86
C ALA A 313 -1.84 -2.75 -10.53
N GLU A 314 -2.71 -2.42 -11.50
CA GLU A 314 -3.89 -1.58 -11.29
C GLU A 314 -4.88 -2.21 -10.30
N ILE A 315 -5.13 -3.52 -10.42
CA ILE A 315 -5.97 -4.28 -9.46
C ILE A 315 -5.37 -4.19 -8.05
N SER A 316 -4.06 -4.41 -7.92
CA SER A 316 -3.36 -4.37 -6.63
C SER A 316 -3.40 -2.96 -6.01
N ILE A 317 -3.10 -1.92 -6.80
CA ILE A 317 -3.18 -0.51 -6.40
C ILE A 317 -4.59 -0.17 -5.90
N ARG A 318 -5.64 -0.57 -6.63
CA ARG A 318 -7.03 -0.30 -6.24
C ARG A 318 -7.39 -0.92 -4.89
N TRP A 319 -6.98 -2.17 -4.63
CA TRP A 319 -7.21 -2.81 -3.34
C TRP A 319 -6.43 -2.13 -2.21
N TYR A 320 -5.17 -1.76 -2.43
CA TYR A 320 -4.40 -1.04 -1.41
C TYR A 320 -4.91 0.39 -1.17
N ASN A 321 -5.41 1.08 -2.19
CA ASN A 321 -6.06 2.38 -2.02
C ASN A 321 -7.32 2.26 -1.15
N ASN A 322 -8.14 1.23 -1.37
CA ASN A 322 -9.29 0.91 -0.50
C ASN A 322 -8.83 0.62 0.95
N ALA A 323 -7.76 -0.16 1.14
CA ALA A 323 -7.21 -0.40 2.47
C ALA A 323 -6.73 0.91 3.15
N VAL A 324 -6.07 1.80 2.40
CA VAL A 324 -5.63 3.12 2.88
C VAL A 324 -6.81 4.01 3.28
N ASP A 325 -7.98 3.87 2.65
CA ASP A 325 -9.18 4.62 3.05
C ASP A 325 -9.70 4.21 4.42
N LYS A 326 -9.65 2.91 4.72
CA LYS A 326 -10.12 2.37 6.00
C LYS A 326 -9.09 2.56 7.11
N THR A 327 -7.81 2.42 6.79
CA THR A 327 -6.72 2.48 7.78
C THR A 327 -5.56 3.36 7.27
N PRO A 328 -5.75 4.69 7.13
CA PRO A 328 -4.73 5.60 6.59
C PRO A 328 -3.48 5.73 7.46
N MET A 329 -3.56 5.27 8.71
CA MET A 329 -2.50 5.33 9.71
C MET A 329 -1.53 4.14 9.69
N VAL A 330 -1.77 3.15 8.81
CA VAL A 330 -0.94 1.93 8.69
C VAL A 330 0.10 2.08 7.59
N GLY A 331 1.37 2.18 7.98
CA GLY A 331 2.49 2.41 7.06
C GLY A 331 2.74 1.29 6.05
N ARG A 332 2.43 0.04 6.40
CA ARG A 332 2.71 -1.15 5.58
C ARG A 332 2.04 -1.08 4.19
N ILE A 333 0.83 -0.54 4.10
CA ILE A 333 0.10 -0.47 2.83
C ILE A 333 0.78 0.51 1.86
N TYR A 334 1.28 1.65 2.37
CA TYR A 334 2.06 2.60 1.57
C TYR A 334 3.37 2.00 1.06
N HIS A 335 4.01 1.13 1.85
CA HIS A 335 5.17 0.38 1.38
C HIS A 335 4.83 -0.50 0.17
N TYR A 336 3.72 -1.24 0.22
CA TYR A 336 3.31 -2.06 -0.93
C TYR A 336 2.97 -1.21 -2.16
N LEU A 337 2.26 -0.10 -1.99
CA LEU A 337 2.04 0.88 -3.08
C LEU A 337 3.37 1.40 -3.66
N ALA A 338 4.38 1.64 -2.82
CA ALA A 338 5.71 2.06 -3.28
C ALA A 338 6.39 0.99 -4.13
N THR A 339 6.23 -0.31 -3.80
CA THR A 339 6.79 -1.37 -4.64
C THR A 339 6.18 -1.40 -6.05
N LEU A 340 4.89 -1.04 -6.15
CA LEU A 340 4.11 -0.99 -7.40
C LEU A 340 4.33 0.30 -8.21
N ALA A 341 4.84 1.37 -7.59
CA ALA A 341 5.02 2.67 -8.23
C ALA A 341 6.12 2.70 -9.31
N ARG A 342 6.83 1.60 -9.59
CA ARG A 342 7.88 1.57 -10.63
C ARG A 342 7.24 1.76 -12.02
N PRO A 343 7.85 2.55 -12.92
CA PRO A 343 9.18 3.18 -12.84
C PRO A 343 9.20 4.60 -12.22
N ASN A 344 8.12 5.09 -11.62
CA ASN A 344 8.06 6.43 -11.03
C ASN A 344 8.82 6.49 -9.69
N THR A 345 10.12 6.78 -9.76
CA THR A 345 11.01 6.78 -8.60
C THR A 345 10.68 7.87 -7.58
N LEU A 346 10.14 9.03 -8.01
CA LEU A 346 9.71 10.09 -7.09
C LEU A 346 8.53 9.61 -6.25
N GLN A 347 7.52 9.03 -6.89
CA GLN A 347 6.37 8.44 -6.20
C GLN A 347 6.80 7.27 -5.31
N GLN A 348 7.80 6.49 -5.73
CA GLN A 348 8.39 5.42 -4.92
C GLN A 348 8.96 5.95 -3.60
N LEU A 349 9.84 6.97 -3.68
CA LEU A 349 10.45 7.59 -2.50
C LEU A 349 9.37 8.20 -1.60
N TYR A 350 8.43 8.94 -2.17
CA TYR A 350 7.31 9.54 -1.46
C TYR A 350 6.50 8.50 -0.65
N LEU A 351 6.10 7.40 -1.27
CA LEU A 351 5.31 6.36 -0.60
C LEU A 351 6.11 5.63 0.48
N TYR A 352 7.41 5.39 0.27
CA TYR A 352 8.29 4.86 1.31
C TYR A 352 8.43 5.83 2.49
N CYS A 353 8.62 7.11 2.22
CA CYS A 353 8.66 8.17 3.25
C CYS A 353 7.36 8.19 4.05
N ARG A 354 6.20 8.10 3.38
CA ARG A 354 4.90 7.99 4.04
C ARG A 354 4.79 6.76 4.92
N ALA A 355 5.22 5.60 4.45
CA ALA A 355 5.18 4.34 5.20
C ALA A 355 5.94 4.43 6.54
N LEU A 356 7.00 5.24 6.60
CA LEU A 356 7.84 5.44 7.78
C LEU A 356 7.32 6.55 8.72
N MET A 357 6.50 7.47 8.21
CA MET A 357 5.95 8.60 8.96
C MET A 357 4.49 8.40 9.38
N CYS A 358 3.86 7.26 9.08
CA CYS A 358 2.54 6.94 9.60
C CYS A 358 2.57 6.74 11.12
N VAL A 359 1.40 6.87 11.77
CA VAL A 359 1.24 6.59 13.21
C VAL A 359 1.71 5.17 13.55
N GLN A 360 1.37 4.19 12.70
CA GLN A 360 1.93 2.83 12.76
C GLN A 360 2.95 2.66 11.64
N PRO A 361 4.22 3.01 11.85
CA PRO A 361 5.24 3.01 10.81
C PRO A 361 5.66 1.58 10.43
N PHE A 362 6.03 1.36 9.16
CA PHE A 362 6.56 0.08 8.69
C PHE A 362 8.08 0.16 8.46
N MET A 363 8.85 -0.15 9.51
CA MET A 363 10.30 0.10 9.54
C MET A 363 11.13 -0.69 8.53
N SER A 364 10.68 -1.87 8.10
CA SER A 364 11.33 -2.63 7.01
C SER A 364 11.44 -1.83 5.70
N THR A 365 10.62 -0.78 5.56
CA THR A 365 10.73 0.19 4.45
C THR A 365 12.11 0.85 4.35
N ARG A 366 12.84 1.00 5.47
CA ARG A 366 14.19 1.58 5.44
C ARG A 366 15.15 0.76 4.57
N GLU A 367 15.02 -0.56 4.54
CA GLU A 367 15.82 -1.43 3.68
C GLU A 367 15.50 -1.19 2.20
N SER A 368 14.22 -0.93 1.89
CA SER A 368 13.79 -0.57 0.54
C SER A 368 14.30 0.80 0.09
N ILE A 369 14.33 1.81 0.99
CA ILE A 369 14.97 3.11 0.72
C ILE A 369 16.48 2.94 0.56
N SER A 370 17.13 2.09 1.36
CA SER A 370 18.56 1.79 1.22
C SER A 370 18.86 1.19 -0.16
N SER A 371 18.09 0.19 -0.57
CA SER A 371 18.22 -0.44 -1.89
C SER A 371 17.94 0.53 -3.04
N LEU A 372 16.95 1.41 -2.89
CA LEU A 372 16.71 2.50 -3.85
C LEU A 372 17.90 3.46 -3.93
N SER A 373 18.45 3.82 -2.78
CA SER A 373 19.61 4.71 -2.68
C SER A 373 20.86 4.08 -3.32
N ASP A 374 21.12 2.79 -3.09
CA ASP A 374 22.19 2.06 -3.79
C ASP A 374 22.03 2.16 -5.31
N ARG A 375 20.82 1.89 -5.83
CA ARG A 375 20.57 1.95 -7.28
C ARG A 375 20.77 3.35 -7.87
N ILE A 376 20.46 4.40 -7.10
CA ILE A 376 20.51 5.80 -7.56
C ILE A 376 21.94 6.38 -7.48
N LEU A 377 22.72 5.93 -6.49
CA LEU A 377 24.11 6.36 -6.25
C LEU A 377 25.14 5.51 -7.00
N ASP A 378 24.77 4.32 -7.50
CA ASP A 378 25.64 3.40 -8.24
C ASP A 378 26.38 4.11 -9.41
N PRO A 379 27.72 4.23 -9.34
CA PRO A 379 28.54 4.85 -10.36
C PRO A 379 28.45 4.17 -11.74
N SER A 380 28.25 2.86 -11.77
CA SER A 380 28.20 2.06 -13.00
C SER A 380 26.94 2.32 -13.84
N LYS A 381 25.89 2.84 -13.19
CA LYS A 381 24.64 3.25 -13.82
C LYS A 381 24.58 4.74 -14.11
N ILE A 382 25.67 5.49 -13.88
CA ILE A 382 25.82 6.88 -14.35
C ILE A 382 26.11 6.88 -15.85
N SER A 383 25.22 6.26 -16.62
CA SER A 383 25.08 6.46 -18.06
C SER A 383 23.77 7.19 -18.30
N TYR A 384 23.54 8.29 -17.57
CA TYR A 384 22.46 9.20 -17.92
C TYR A 384 22.91 10.02 -19.13
N PRO A 385 22.02 10.34 -20.09
CA PRO A 385 22.30 11.39 -21.08
C PRO A 385 22.80 12.64 -20.35
N HIS A 386 23.55 13.52 -21.02
CA HIS A 386 24.37 14.63 -20.47
C HIS A 386 23.79 15.54 -19.35
N ARG A 387 22.57 15.32 -18.84
CA ARG A 387 22.03 15.91 -17.61
C ARG A 387 20.95 15.00 -16.96
N PRO A 388 21.08 14.55 -15.70
CA PRO A 388 19.99 13.85 -15.01
C PRO A 388 18.79 14.78 -14.82
N SER A 389 17.57 14.21 -14.82
CA SER A 389 16.35 14.98 -14.55
C SER A 389 16.34 15.54 -13.13
N ILE A 390 15.54 16.57 -12.90
CA ILE A 390 15.49 17.27 -11.60
C ILE A 390 14.91 16.37 -10.51
N GLU A 391 13.99 15.47 -10.88
CA GLU A 391 13.50 14.39 -10.01
C GLU A 391 14.64 13.46 -9.57
N ILE A 392 15.52 13.04 -10.50
CA ILE A 392 16.67 12.20 -10.15
C ILE A 392 17.67 12.97 -9.28
N SER A 393 17.89 14.26 -9.53
CA SER A 393 18.71 15.12 -8.66
C SER A 393 18.14 15.20 -7.24
N PHE A 394 16.82 15.39 -7.10
CA PHE A 394 16.12 15.38 -5.82
C PHE A 394 16.26 14.04 -5.08
N ILE A 395 16.01 12.93 -5.78
CA ILE A 395 16.11 11.58 -5.21
C ILE A 395 17.56 11.27 -4.81
N ARG A 396 18.55 11.76 -5.57
CA ARG A 396 19.98 11.67 -5.19
C ARG A 396 20.29 12.43 -3.92
N ALA A 397 19.75 13.65 -3.74
CA ALA A 397 19.93 14.41 -2.49
C ALA A 397 19.36 13.63 -1.30
N HIS A 398 18.16 13.05 -1.44
CA HIS A 398 17.58 12.18 -0.40
C HIS A 398 18.39 10.91 -0.15
N ALA A 399 18.90 10.25 -1.20
CA ALA A 399 19.74 9.05 -1.07
C ALA A 399 21.05 9.34 -0.32
N LEU A 400 21.68 10.48 -0.60
CA LEU A 400 22.88 10.95 0.13
C LEU A 400 22.54 11.30 1.58
N LEU A 401 21.42 12.00 1.81
CA LEU A 401 20.95 12.33 3.16
C LEU A 401 20.64 11.06 3.98
N PHE A 402 20.04 10.05 3.37
CA PHE A 402 19.67 8.79 4.02
C PHE A 402 20.89 7.94 4.40
N LYS A 403 21.95 7.97 3.58
CA LYS A 403 23.18 7.18 3.76
C LYS A 403 24.31 7.94 4.42
N ILE A 404 24.00 9.10 4.99
CA ILE A 404 25.03 10.07 5.29
C ILE A 404 26.08 9.55 6.28
N ASP A 405 27.34 9.64 5.87
CA ASP A 405 28.51 9.51 6.72
C ASP A 405 29.26 10.86 6.75
N ARG A 406 30.26 11.01 7.64
CA ARG A 406 31.02 12.27 7.78
C ARG A 406 31.73 12.70 6.47
N GLY A 407 31.97 11.78 5.53
CA GLY A 407 32.62 12.07 4.25
C GLY A 407 31.66 12.53 3.14
N SER A 408 30.36 12.28 3.29
CA SER A 408 29.34 12.54 2.27
C SER A 408 28.79 13.97 2.27
N HIS A 409 29.17 14.81 3.25
CA HIS A 409 28.65 16.18 3.40
C HIS A 409 28.96 17.10 2.20
N PRO A 410 30.21 17.24 1.70
CA PRO A 410 30.49 18.09 0.54
C PRO A 410 29.79 17.62 -0.74
N ILE A 411 29.63 16.30 -0.91
CA ILE A 411 28.95 15.71 -2.06
C ILE A 411 27.46 16.05 -2.02
N PHE A 412 26.84 15.95 -0.83
CA PHE A 412 25.46 16.36 -0.64
C PHE A 412 25.27 17.85 -0.96
N GLU A 413 26.15 18.71 -0.46
CA GLU A 413 26.09 20.15 -0.72
C GLU A 413 26.14 20.49 -2.21
N GLU A 414 27.04 19.86 -2.95
CA GLU A 414 27.11 20.02 -4.40
C GLU A 414 25.82 19.55 -5.09
N GLN A 415 25.25 18.40 -4.67
CA GLN A 415 23.98 17.94 -5.22
C GLN A 415 22.80 18.85 -4.88
N LEU A 416 22.76 19.40 -3.66
CA LEU A 416 21.73 20.34 -3.23
C LEU A 416 21.76 21.60 -4.09
N ILE A 417 22.94 22.21 -4.29
CA ILE A 417 23.10 23.39 -5.16
C ILE A 417 22.59 23.09 -6.57
N ARG A 418 23.04 21.97 -7.17
CA ARG A 418 22.61 21.56 -8.52
C ARG A 418 21.11 21.33 -8.65
N TYR A 419 20.46 20.85 -7.59
CA TYR A 419 19.02 20.66 -7.54
C TYR A 419 18.29 21.99 -7.45
N ILE A 420 18.66 22.84 -6.48
CA ILE A 420 18.06 24.15 -6.23
C ILE A 420 18.17 25.08 -7.44
N GLU A 421 19.33 25.15 -8.11
CA GLU A 421 19.56 25.99 -9.30
C GLU A 421 18.60 25.68 -10.45
N LYS A 422 18.13 24.43 -10.57
CA LYS A 422 17.27 24.00 -11.67
C LYS A 422 15.80 23.98 -11.29
N LEU A 423 15.48 24.00 -10.00
CA LEU A 423 14.14 23.77 -9.48
C LEU A 423 13.12 24.78 -10.03
N ASP A 424 13.41 26.08 -10.05
CA ASP A 424 12.48 27.11 -10.59
C ASP A 424 12.09 26.83 -12.04
N SER A 425 13.08 26.49 -12.88
CA SER A 425 12.84 26.14 -14.28
C SER A 425 11.98 24.89 -14.41
N ASN A 426 12.16 23.90 -13.53
CA ASN A 426 11.36 22.69 -13.52
C ASN A 426 9.90 22.95 -13.21
N ILE A 427 9.65 23.75 -12.17
CA ILE A 427 8.30 24.10 -11.73
C ILE A 427 7.56 24.74 -12.90
N ARG A 428 8.22 25.69 -13.58
CA ARG A 428 7.68 26.36 -14.76
C ARG A 428 7.35 25.39 -15.89
N HIS A 429 8.23 24.42 -16.17
CA HIS A 429 8.02 23.43 -17.22
C HIS A 429 6.92 22.42 -16.90
N LEU A 430 6.81 21.99 -15.64
CA LEU A 430 5.78 21.02 -15.21
C LEU A 430 4.38 21.64 -15.14
N SER A 431 4.28 22.93 -14.82
CA SER A 431 3.00 23.65 -14.71
C SER A 431 2.01 22.93 -13.79
N ALA A 432 0.87 22.47 -14.29
CA ALA A 432 -0.14 21.74 -13.50
C ALA A 432 0.38 20.43 -12.88
N GLU A 433 1.32 19.72 -13.53
CA GLU A 433 1.92 18.49 -12.98
C GLU A 433 2.72 18.75 -11.69
N TRP A 434 3.15 20.00 -11.47
CA TRP A 434 3.88 20.38 -10.25
C TRP A 434 3.01 20.21 -9.00
N LYS A 435 1.68 20.35 -9.09
CA LYS A 435 0.79 20.22 -7.92
C LYS A 435 1.01 18.90 -7.19
N GLN A 436 0.97 17.79 -7.93
CA GLN A 436 1.18 16.45 -7.38
C GLN A 436 2.64 16.18 -7.02
N LYS A 437 3.58 16.53 -7.91
CA LYS A 437 5.02 16.28 -7.68
C LYS A 437 5.57 17.10 -6.53
N GLY A 438 5.14 18.36 -6.41
CA GLY A 438 5.42 19.25 -5.29
C GLY A 438 4.87 18.69 -3.98
N ALA A 439 3.67 18.13 -3.96
CA ALA A 439 3.16 17.45 -2.77
C ALA A 439 4.02 16.24 -2.35
N HIS A 440 4.47 15.43 -3.31
CA HIS A 440 5.40 14.31 -3.05
C HIS A 440 6.76 14.79 -2.52
N ILE A 441 7.29 15.88 -3.08
CA ILE A 441 8.54 16.53 -2.64
C ILE A 441 8.40 17.04 -1.21
N ALA A 442 7.30 17.73 -0.87
CA ALA A 442 7.04 18.26 0.47
C ALA A 442 7.05 17.14 1.53
N ILE A 443 6.33 16.05 1.29
CA ILE A 443 6.31 14.89 2.20
C ILE A 443 7.68 14.23 2.32
N SER A 444 8.42 14.10 1.22
CA SER A 444 9.77 13.52 1.26
C SER A 444 10.73 14.40 2.05
N ASN A 445 10.63 15.73 1.90
CA ASN A 445 11.39 16.71 2.68
C ASN A 445 11.08 16.61 4.18
N ILE A 446 9.79 16.53 4.55
CA ILE A 446 9.39 16.30 5.94
C ILE A 446 9.99 14.99 6.46
N ALA A 447 9.96 13.90 5.68
CA ALA A 447 10.59 12.63 6.08
C ALA A 447 12.09 12.76 6.33
N GLY A 448 12.80 13.60 5.59
CA GLY A 448 14.20 13.93 5.88
C GLY A 448 14.39 14.53 7.28
N LEU A 449 13.48 15.40 7.73
CA LEU A 449 13.51 15.99 9.09
C LEU A 449 13.28 14.92 10.18
N PHE A 450 12.47 13.91 9.89
CA PHE A 450 12.23 12.75 10.76
C PHE A 450 13.33 11.68 10.65
N ASP A 451 14.42 11.95 9.94
CA ASP A 451 15.46 10.99 9.57
C ASP A 451 14.87 9.67 9.06
N TYR A 452 13.84 9.81 8.22
CA TYR A 452 13.09 8.72 7.61
C TYR A 452 12.60 7.69 8.65
N GLY A 453 11.98 8.20 9.73
CA GLY A 453 11.28 7.40 10.74
C GLY A 453 12.19 6.70 11.75
N ARG A 454 13.46 7.10 11.87
CA ARG A 454 14.35 6.59 12.92
C ARG A 454 13.73 6.78 14.31
N GLU A 455 13.90 5.78 15.17
CA GLU A 455 13.25 5.75 16.48
C GLU A 455 13.79 6.81 17.45
N ASP A 456 15.07 7.17 17.31
CA ASP A 456 15.78 8.17 18.12
C ASP A 456 15.61 9.62 17.61
N ASN A 457 14.85 9.84 16.54
CA ASN A 457 14.60 11.18 16.02
C ASN A 457 13.68 11.98 16.97
N PHE A 458 14.12 13.17 17.36
CA PHE A 458 13.41 14.01 18.34
C PHE A 458 12.00 14.44 17.89
N LEU A 459 11.77 14.75 16.60
CA LEU A 459 10.44 15.10 16.11
C LEU A 459 9.49 13.90 16.24
N ARG A 460 9.97 12.71 15.87
CA ARG A 460 9.19 11.48 16.01
C ARG A 460 8.81 11.25 17.47
N LEU A 461 9.76 11.39 18.39
CA LEU A 461 9.53 11.25 19.82
C LEU A 461 8.55 12.30 20.36
N ALA A 462 8.69 13.57 19.96
CA ALA A 462 7.81 14.66 20.37
C ALA A 462 6.35 14.40 19.94
N PHE A 463 6.11 14.08 18.67
CA PHE A 463 4.76 13.78 18.18
C PHE A 463 4.20 12.47 18.75
N ALA A 464 5.03 11.44 18.96
CA ALA A 464 4.56 10.19 19.58
C ALA A 464 4.14 10.40 21.04
N THR A 465 4.85 11.26 21.79
CA THR A 465 4.52 11.58 23.19
C THR A 465 3.17 12.29 23.32
N GLN A 466 2.78 13.11 22.32
CA GLN A 466 1.44 13.71 22.28
C GLN A 466 0.31 12.67 22.15
N LEU A 467 0.57 11.52 21.51
CA LEU A 467 -0.42 10.46 21.33
C LEU A 467 -0.58 9.57 22.57
N SER A 468 0.52 9.31 23.28
CA SER A 468 0.54 8.47 24.48
C SER A 468 1.41 9.13 25.56
N PRO A 469 0.81 9.97 26.43
CA PRO A 469 1.55 10.68 27.48
C PRO A 469 2.12 9.75 28.57
N ASP A 470 1.56 8.54 28.73
CA ASP A 470 1.87 7.61 29.83
C ASP A 470 3.23 6.91 29.68
N ASP A 471 3.84 6.90 28.49
CA ASP A 471 5.13 6.26 28.20
C ASP A 471 6.36 7.16 28.46
N SER A 472 6.16 8.32 29.11
CA SER A 472 7.22 9.33 29.27
C SER A 472 8.31 8.90 30.27
N LYS A 473 9.32 8.17 29.80
CA LYS A 473 10.67 8.22 30.39
C LYS A 473 11.55 9.11 29.53
N SER A 474 12.10 10.14 30.16
CA SER A 474 12.98 11.18 29.62
C SER A 474 13.85 10.75 28.43
N VAL A 475 13.50 11.20 27.22
CA VAL A 475 14.41 11.21 26.06
C VAL A 475 14.25 12.52 25.30
N PHE A 476 14.50 13.64 25.96
CA PHE A 476 14.91 14.86 25.28
C PHE A 476 16.39 15.08 25.58
N GLN A 477 17.24 14.33 24.87
CA GLN A 477 18.60 14.81 24.62
C GLN A 477 18.47 15.99 23.64
N THR A 478 19.46 16.88 23.61
CA THR A 478 19.60 18.04 22.72
C THR A 478 19.77 17.63 21.24
N ALA A 479 19.00 16.65 20.77
CA ALA A 479 19.02 16.18 19.40
C ALA A 479 18.19 17.13 18.54
N THR A 480 18.84 17.76 17.56
CA THR A 480 18.21 18.62 16.57
C THR A 480 18.08 17.90 15.24
N SER A 481 17.21 18.40 14.36
CA SER A 481 17.13 17.90 12.98
C SER A 481 18.48 18.10 12.31
N SER A 482 18.89 17.14 11.48
CA SER A 482 20.07 17.30 10.63
C SER A 482 19.99 18.62 9.86
N HIS A 483 21.00 19.48 9.99
CA HIS A 483 21.04 20.77 9.31
C HIS A 483 20.92 20.59 7.78
N LEU A 484 21.38 19.46 7.24
CA LEU A 484 21.26 19.11 5.82
C LEU A 484 19.81 18.79 5.42
N ALA A 485 19.07 18.10 6.30
CA ALA A 485 17.65 17.86 6.09
C ALA A 485 16.86 19.18 6.14
N CYS A 486 17.18 20.06 7.09
CA CYS A 486 16.61 21.41 7.17
C CYS A 486 16.91 22.21 5.90
N ARG A 487 18.16 22.21 5.43
CA ARG A 487 18.53 22.89 4.18
C ARG A 487 17.80 22.33 2.97
N LEU A 488 17.76 21.01 2.78
CA LEU A 488 17.01 20.41 1.68
C LEU A 488 15.53 20.81 1.72
N ALA A 489 14.89 20.74 2.89
CA ALA A 489 13.47 21.10 3.03
C ALA A 489 13.20 22.59 2.77
N PHE A 490 13.96 23.47 3.42
CA PHE A 490 13.66 24.90 3.45
C PHE A 490 14.31 25.71 2.33
N ASP A 491 15.44 25.26 1.75
CA ASP A 491 15.95 25.83 0.50
C ASP A 491 14.99 25.48 -0.66
N THR A 492 14.41 24.27 -0.66
CA THR A 492 13.34 23.89 -1.61
C THR A 492 12.12 24.79 -1.43
N LEU A 493 11.64 24.95 -0.19
CA LEU A 493 10.52 25.83 0.12
C LEU A 493 10.79 27.27 -0.34
N HIS A 494 12.00 27.78 -0.12
CA HIS A 494 12.35 29.14 -0.52
C HIS A 494 12.23 29.35 -2.03
N VAL A 495 12.73 28.42 -2.87
CA VAL A 495 12.54 28.50 -4.33
C VAL A 495 11.07 28.46 -4.72
N VAL A 496 10.28 27.61 -4.05
CA VAL A 496 8.83 27.50 -4.31
C VAL A 496 8.10 28.81 -3.95
N LEU A 497 8.46 29.45 -2.84
CA LEU A 497 7.91 30.74 -2.39
C LEU A 497 8.31 31.93 -3.26
N GLN A 498 9.38 31.83 -4.07
CA GLN A 498 9.73 32.90 -5.02
C GLN A 498 8.74 32.99 -6.20
N ARG A 499 7.88 31.98 -6.40
CA ARG A 499 6.90 31.93 -7.48
C ARG A 499 5.57 32.58 -7.08
N LEU A 500 5.64 33.88 -6.81
CA LEU A 500 4.47 34.71 -6.48
C LEU A 500 3.38 34.58 -7.57
N GLY A 501 2.14 34.34 -7.15
CA GLY A 501 0.98 34.16 -8.03
C GLY A 501 0.86 32.80 -8.74
N ASP A 502 1.82 31.89 -8.60
CA ASP A 502 1.76 30.56 -9.23
C ASP A 502 0.89 29.59 -8.42
N MET A 503 -0.37 29.43 -8.81
CA MET A 503 -1.32 28.56 -8.09
C MET A 503 -0.91 27.07 -8.07
N ASN A 504 0.02 26.64 -8.93
CA ASN A 504 0.47 25.25 -8.95
C ASN A 504 1.37 24.91 -7.76
N VAL A 505 1.99 25.92 -7.11
CA VAL A 505 2.88 25.67 -5.97
C VAL A 505 2.15 25.50 -4.64
N LEU A 506 0.86 25.85 -4.59
CA LEU A 506 0.08 25.89 -3.36
C LEU A 506 -0.01 24.54 -2.62
N PRO A 507 -0.15 23.35 -3.27
CA PRO A 507 -0.17 22.08 -2.54
C PRO A 507 1.12 21.80 -1.76
N HIS A 508 2.29 22.11 -2.34
CA HIS A 508 3.58 21.99 -1.67
C HIS A 508 3.66 22.92 -0.45
N LEU A 509 3.21 24.17 -0.62
CA LEU A 509 3.18 25.16 0.45
C LEU A 509 2.22 24.75 1.58
N HIS A 510 1.00 24.31 1.24
CA HIS A 510 0.01 23.86 2.21
C HIS A 510 0.54 22.74 3.10
N ILE A 511 1.14 21.69 2.52
CA ILE A 511 1.71 20.57 3.30
C ILE A 511 2.79 21.06 4.28
N LEU A 512 3.71 21.91 3.83
CA LEU A 512 4.80 22.39 4.70
C LEU A 512 4.33 23.36 5.78
N LEU A 513 3.40 24.28 5.48
CA LEU A 513 2.82 25.16 6.50
C LEU A 513 1.96 24.38 7.50
N ALA A 514 1.25 23.34 7.06
CA ALA A 514 0.52 22.45 7.95
C ALA A 514 1.49 21.74 8.90
N PHE A 515 2.59 21.19 8.38
CA PHE A 515 3.63 20.60 9.20
C PHE A 515 4.25 21.59 10.20
N LEU A 516 4.63 22.79 9.75
CA LEU A 516 5.19 23.83 10.62
C LEU A 516 4.19 24.26 11.71
N SER A 517 2.90 24.35 11.37
CA SER A 517 1.83 24.66 12.32
C SER A 517 1.64 23.57 13.37
N GLN A 518 1.84 22.29 13.02
CA GLN A 518 1.84 21.21 14.01
C GLN A 518 3.13 21.19 14.84
N ALA A 519 4.29 21.44 14.23
CA ALA A 519 5.57 21.56 14.93
C ALA A 519 5.61 22.75 15.92
N ALA A 520 4.82 23.80 15.66
CA ALA A 520 4.67 24.96 16.54
C ALA A 520 4.12 24.62 17.93
N ALA A 521 3.52 23.45 18.12
CA ALA A 521 3.12 22.97 19.44
C ALA A 521 4.32 22.66 20.37
N PHE A 522 5.53 22.57 19.81
CA PHE A 522 6.78 22.27 20.52
C PHE A 522 7.87 23.31 20.19
N PRO A 523 7.67 24.59 20.54
CA PRO A 523 8.52 25.68 20.05
C PRO A 523 9.97 25.54 20.50
N TYR A 524 10.23 24.97 21.69
CA TYR A 524 11.60 24.78 22.19
C TYR A 524 12.33 23.69 21.41
N GLU A 525 11.70 22.53 21.25
CA GLU A 525 12.25 21.35 20.57
C GLU A 525 12.40 21.59 19.06
N ALA A 526 11.44 22.29 18.45
CA ALA A 526 11.42 22.58 17.02
C ALA A 526 12.09 23.92 16.65
N SER A 527 12.60 24.69 17.61
CA SER A 527 13.25 26.00 17.40
C SER A 527 14.30 25.98 16.27
N HIS A 528 15.13 24.94 16.24
CA HIS A 528 16.15 24.73 15.22
C HIS A 528 15.58 24.60 13.80
N ILE A 529 14.37 24.09 13.63
CA ILE A 529 13.72 23.98 12.30
C ILE A 529 13.28 25.37 11.83
N PHE A 530 12.68 26.15 12.73
CA PHE A 530 12.16 27.48 12.41
C PHE A 530 13.27 28.46 12.01
N SER A 531 14.51 28.30 12.50
CA SER A 531 15.64 29.15 12.09
C SER A 531 16.08 28.96 10.62
N TYR A 532 15.69 27.86 9.96
CA TYR A 532 15.96 27.66 8.53
C TYR A 532 14.85 28.21 7.62
N VAL A 533 13.68 28.52 8.18
CA VAL A 533 12.57 29.07 7.41
C VAL A 533 12.86 30.53 7.07
N LYS A 534 12.80 30.88 5.79
CA LYS A 534 12.94 32.27 5.31
C LYS A 534 11.62 33.01 5.50
N TRP A 535 11.33 33.42 6.73
CA TRP A 535 10.06 34.03 7.12
C TRP A 535 9.71 35.30 6.34
N GLU A 536 10.70 36.07 5.87
CA GLU A 536 10.47 37.22 4.99
C GLU A 536 9.82 36.78 3.67
N THR A 537 10.30 35.67 3.10
CA THR A 537 9.74 35.12 1.86
C THR A 537 8.34 34.53 2.08
N VAL A 538 8.12 33.90 3.25
CA VAL A 538 6.79 33.41 3.65
C VAL A 538 5.80 34.58 3.77
N ALA A 539 6.18 35.64 4.49
CA ALA A 539 5.36 36.83 4.67
C ALA A 539 5.01 37.50 3.34
N LEU A 540 6.01 37.66 2.45
CA LEU A 540 5.78 38.20 1.10
C LEU A 540 4.78 37.35 0.30
N PHE A 541 4.93 36.02 0.31
CA PHE A 541 4.01 35.13 -0.39
C PHE A 541 2.59 35.19 0.19
N LEU A 542 2.44 35.20 1.52
CA LEU A 542 1.13 35.28 2.18
C LEU A 542 0.43 36.61 1.90
N ASN A 543 1.16 37.72 1.94
CA ASN A 543 0.64 39.04 1.60
C ASN A 543 0.19 39.11 0.13
N GLU A 544 0.98 38.56 -0.80
CA GLU A 544 0.58 38.49 -2.20
C GLU A 544 -0.66 37.61 -2.41
N LEU A 545 -0.73 36.48 -1.71
CA LEU A 545 -1.89 35.60 -1.77
C LEU A 545 -3.14 36.28 -1.19
N ALA A 546 -3.00 37.06 -0.12
CA ALA A 546 -4.08 37.83 0.48
C ALA A 546 -4.58 38.99 -0.41
N ASN A 547 -3.77 39.47 -1.36
CA ASN A 547 -4.28 40.41 -2.37
C ASN A 547 -5.30 39.77 -3.32
N SER A 548 -5.28 38.44 -3.44
CA SER A 548 -6.17 37.68 -4.33
C SER A 548 -7.44 37.14 -3.66
N GLU A 549 -7.53 37.17 -2.33
CA GLU A 549 -8.66 36.63 -1.56
C GLU A 549 -8.95 37.48 -0.32
N THR A 550 -10.22 37.66 0.03
CA THR A 550 -10.57 38.46 1.23
C THR A 550 -10.31 37.68 2.51
N ILE A 551 -9.53 38.26 3.44
CA ILE A 551 -9.33 37.65 4.77
C ILE A 551 -10.58 37.84 5.61
N THR A 552 -11.36 36.77 5.71
CA THR A 552 -12.60 36.72 6.49
C THR A 552 -12.32 36.33 7.95
N SER A 553 -13.29 36.59 8.84
CA SER A 553 -13.22 36.14 10.24
C SER A 553 -13.08 34.62 10.41
N LYS A 554 -13.48 33.84 9.40
CA LYS A 554 -13.25 32.38 9.37
C LYS A 554 -11.78 32.03 9.20
N ILE A 555 -11.05 32.78 8.38
CA ILE A 555 -9.59 32.59 8.18
C ILE A 555 -8.81 32.97 9.44
N GLU A 556 -9.31 33.95 10.21
CA GLU A 556 -8.71 34.32 11.50
C GLU A 556 -9.16 33.42 12.67
N SER A 557 -10.09 32.49 12.44
CA SER A 557 -10.61 31.60 13.48
C SER A 557 -9.57 30.57 13.93
N SER A 558 -9.64 30.17 15.19
CA SER A 558 -8.85 29.06 15.74
C SER A 558 -9.31 27.69 15.24
N GLU A 559 -10.56 27.59 14.79
CA GLU A 559 -11.15 26.34 14.31
C GLU A 559 -10.58 25.96 12.94
N PHE A 560 -10.56 24.65 12.66
CA PHE A 560 -10.15 24.16 11.35
C PHE A 560 -11.12 24.68 10.29
N LEU A 561 -10.59 25.40 9.30
CA LEU A 561 -11.39 25.95 8.19
C LEU A 561 -12.16 24.82 7.48
N GLN A 562 -13.45 25.01 7.22
CA GLN A 562 -14.26 24.08 6.42
C GLN A 562 -14.89 24.88 5.27
N GLY A 563 -15.05 24.27 4.10
CA GLY A 563 -15.72 24.92 2.97
C GLY A 563 -17.17 25.30 3.30
N GLU A 564 -17.70 26.33 2.63
CA GLU A 564 -19.11 26.73 2.78
C GLU A 564 -20.05 25.78 2.00
N ASN A 565 -21.16 25.35 2.61
CA ASN A 565 -22.31 24.60 2.05
C ASN A 565 -22.02 23.39 1.14
N ASP A 566 -22.41 22.17 1.58
CA ASP A 566 -22.46 20.89 0.84
C ASP A 566 -21.19 20.38 0.11
N ASP A 567 -20.17 21.21 -0.08
CA ASP A 567 -18.91 20.90 -0.77
C ASP A 567 -17.76 20.68 0.23
N LEU A 568 -18.05 19.91 1.29
CA LEU A 568 -17.10 19.41 2.30
C LEU A 568 -16.14 18.37 1.67
N ARG A 569 -15.36 18.79 0.68
CA ARG A 569 -14.39 17.95 -0.01
C ARG A 569 -12.98 18.23 0.54
N PRO A 570 -12.30 17.24 1.13
CA PRO A 570 -10.88 17.36 1.42
C PRO A 570 -10.09 17.70 0.14
N LEU A 571 -9.04 18.50 0.28
CA LEU A 571 -8.13 18.81 -0.82
C LEU A 571 -7.39 17.52 -1.26
N PRO A 572 -6.91 17.42 -2.51
CA PRO A 572 -6.12 16.26 -2.94
C PRO A 572 -4.93 15.97 -2.02
N GLU A 573 -4.24 17.02 -1.56
CA GLU A 573 -3.15 16.88 -0.60
C GLU A 573 -3.58 16.51 0.83
N ASP A 574 -4.85 16.65 1.21
CA ASP A 574 -5.32 16.19 2.52
C ASP A 574 -5.27 14.65 2.62
N TYR A 575 -5.56 13.96 1.51
CA TYR A 575 -5.38 12.50 1.39
C TYR A 575 -3.89 12.08 1.43
N ILE A 576 -3.00 13.00 1.09
CA ILE A 576 -1.54 12.82 1.19
C ILE A 576 -1.09 12.98 2.65
N ILE A 577 -1.66 13.93 3.39
CA ILE A 577 -1.30 14.23 4.79
C ILE A 577 -1.95 13.25 5.78
N ARG A 578 -3.17 12.75 5.51
CA ARG A 578 -3.91 11.93 6.48
C ARG A 578 -3.12 10.70 6.94
N GLY A 579 -3.25 10.37 8.22
CA GLY A 579 -2.59 9.21 8.83
C GLY A 579 -1.10 9.34 9.09
N GLN A 580 -0.48 10.48 8.73
CA GLN A 580 0.89 10.81 9.16
C GLN A 580 0.92 11.16 10.65
N LEU A 581 1.98 10.75 11.35
CA LEU A 581 2.16 10.94 12.80
C LEU A 581 2.04 12.42 13.20
N TRP A 582 2.70 13.31 12.47
CA TRP A 582 2.69 14.75 12.72
C TRP A 582 1.34 15.42 12.43
N ALA A 583 0.45 14.75 11.70
CA ALA A 583 -0.85 15.28 11.30
C ALA A 583 -2.03 14.63 12.03
N TYR A 584 -1.76 13.79 13.05
CA TYR A 584 -2.80 13.01 13.72
C TYR A 584 -3.93 13.88 14.29
N SER A 585 -3.58 15.00 14.91
CA SER A 585 -4.51 15.98 15.50
C SER A 585 -4.85 17.15 14.58
N TYR A 586 -4.38 17.14 13.32
CA TYR A 586 -4.53 18.29 12.42
C TYR A 586 -5.95 18.42 11.87
N TYR A 587 -6.58 17.29 11.53
CA TYR A 587 -7.92 17.26 10.92
C TYR A 587 -9.01 16.97 11.97
N PRO A 588 -10.21 17.56 11.82
CA PRO A 588 -11.39 17.12 12.54
C PRO A 588 -11.70 15.64 12.27
N VAL A 589 -12.22 14.93 13.27
CA VAL A 589 -12.52 13.48 13.18
C VAL A 589 -13.42 13.14 11.98
N SER A 590 -14.37 14.03 11.64
CA SER A 590 -15.33 13.82 10.56
C SER A 590 -14.84 14.24 9.17
N TRP A 591 -13.62 14.78 9.04
CA TRP A 591 -13.15 15.42 7.80
C TRP A 591 -13.12 14.46 6.60
N PHE A 592 -12.81 13.19 6.83
CA PHE A 592 -12.72 12.17 5.79
C PHE A 592 -13.92 11.21 5.77
N ASN A 593 -15.05 11.55 6.39
CA ASN A 593 -16.23 10.68 6.45
C ASN A 593 -16.90 10.46 5.09
N ARG A 594 -16.80 11.44 4.19
CA ARG A 594 -17.32 11.30 2.82
C ARG A 594 -16.40 10.39 2.01
N VAL A 595 -16.93 9.24 1.59
CA VAL A 595 -16.23 8.32 0.70
C VAL A 595 -16.26 8.90 -0.72
N LEU A 596 -15.11 9.36 -1.19
CA LEU A 596 -14.88 9.76 -2.58
C LEU A 596 -14.15 8.64 -3.31
N ASP A 597 -14.37 8.46 -4.61
CA ASP A 597 -13.52 7.55 -5.40
C ASP A 597 -12.12 8.14 -5.67
N GLU A 598 -11.22 7.37 -6.28
CA GLU A 598 -9.84 7.80 -6.53
C GLU A 598 -9.76 8.97 -7.51
N GLU A 599 -10.55 8.96 -8.57
CA GLU A 599 -10.58 10.03 -9.59
C GLU A 599 -11.10 11.33 -8.99
N GLU A 600 -12.09 11.23 -8.11
CA GLU A 600 -12.60 12.34 -7.34
C GLU A 600 -11.53 12.91 -6.39
N ARG A 601 -10.74 12.09 -5.70
CA ARG A 601 -9.73 12.62 -4.75
C ARG A 601 -8.67 13.47 -5.40
N ILE A 602 -8.34 13.21 -6.66
CA ILE A 602 -7.32 13.94 -7.41
C ILE A 602 -7.89 15.08 -8.27
N LEU A 603 -9.21 15.26 -8.27
CA LEU A 603 -9.87 16.24 -9.11
C LEU A 603 -9.56 17.67 -8.65
N GLU A 604 -8.97 18.46 -9.55
CA GLU A 604 -8.67 19.88 -9.34
C GLU A 604 -9.79 20.76 -9.92
N LEU A 605 -10.65 21.30 -9.04
CA LEU A 605 -11.70 22.26 -9.39
C LEU A 605 -11.26 23.70 -9.07
N ALA A 606 -11.96 24.69 -9.63
CA ALA A 606 -11.73 26.09 -9.26
C ALA A 606 -11.97 26.34 -7.75
N SER A 607 -12.97 25.65 -7.17
CA SER A 607 -13.22 25.66 -5.72
C SER A 607 -12.06 25.10 -4.90
N THR A 608 -11.31 24.12 -5.44
CA THR A 608 -10.11 23.55 -4.80
C THR A 608 -9.01 24.60 -4.65
N VAL A 609 -8.81 25.46 -5.66
CA VAL A 609 -7.82 26.54 -5.59
C VAL A 609 -8.22 27.55 -4.51
N LYS A 610 -9.49 27.96 -4.48
CA LYS A 610 -10.00 28.89 -3.47
C LYS A 610 -9.83 28.34 -2.04
N LEU A 611 -10.33 27.13 -1.77
CA LEU A 611 -10.22 26.51 -0.44
C LEU A 611 -8.77 26.34 0.00
N ARG A 612 -7.88 25.98 -0.93
CA ARG A 612 -6.44 25.87 -0.66
C ARG A 612 -5.80 27.21 -0.31
N THR A 613 -6.16 28.27 -1.03
CA THR A 613 -5.75 29.64 -0.71
C THR A 613 -6.20 30.04 0.70
N GLU A 614 -7.48 29.86 1.02
CA GLU A 614 -8.02 30.17 2.36
C GLU A 614 -7.31 29.35 3.46
N ARG A 615 -7.02 28.07 3.20
CA ARG A 615 -6.29 27.20 4.14
C ARG A 615 -4.86 27.67 4.40
N ILE A 616 -4.16 28.11 3.36
CA ILE A 616 -2.79 28.63 3.46
C ILE A 616 -2.78 29.93 4.26
N LEU A 617 -3.72 30.84 4.00
CA LEU A 617 -3.86 32.07 4.79
C LEU A 617 -4.20 31.76 6.26
N TRP A 618 -5.11 30.81 6.51
CA TRP A 618 -5.46 30.36 7.86
C TRP A 618 -4.25 29.78 8.61
N LEU A 619 -3.43 28.96 7.95
CA LEU A 619 -2.15 28.48 8.50
C LEU A 619 -1.18 29.64 8.76
N GLY A 620 -1.14 30.62 7.86
CA GLY A 620 -0.36 31.85 8.01
C GLY A 620 -0.74 32.65 9.25
N VAL A 621 -2.04 32.84 9.53
CA VAL A 621 -2.51 33.52 10.76
C VAL A 621 -2.07 32.75 12.00
N ARG A 622 -2.20 31.41 12.01
CA ARG A 622 -1.81 30.57 13.15
C ARG A 622 -0.31 30.64 13.43
N LEU A 623 0.51 30.51 12.39
CA LEU A 623 1.97 30.64 12.50
C LEU A 623 2.37 32.06 12.93
N GLY A 624 1.68 33.08 12.40
CA GLY A 624 1.91 34.49 12.74
C GLY A 624 1.40 34.91 14.13
N SER A 625 0.63 34.05 14.80
CA SER A 625 0.19 34.24 16.18
C SER A 625 1.17 33.65 17.20
N GLY A 626 2.11 32.82 16.76
CA GLY A 626 3.18 32.26 17.60
C GLY A 626 4.46 33.08 17.50
N ASN A 627 5.28 33.09 18.55
CA ASN A 627 6.60 33.74 18.54
C ASN A 627 7.66 32.85 17.84
N LEU A 628 7.49 32.64 16.52
CA LEU A 628 8.25 31.65 15.73
C LEU A 628 9.10 32.27 14.60
N GLY A 629 9.00 33.58 14.39
CA GLY A 629 9.66 34.32 13.30
C GLY A 629 8.70 34.94 12.29
N LEU A 630 7.40 34.66 12.37
CA LEU A 630 6.34 35.29 11.58
C LEU A 630 5.38 36.02 12.53
N ARG A 631 4.94 37.22 12.17
CA ARG A 631 3.94 37.99 12.90
C ARG A 631 2.78 38.38 12.00
N TYR A 632 1.56 38.18 12.48
CA TYR A 632 0.34 38.61 11.79
C TYR A 632 -0.24 39.86 12.47
N ASP A 633 -0.44 40.93 11.69
CA ASP A 633 -1.13 42.14 12.14
C ASP A 633 -2.61 42.06 11.72
N ARG A 634 -3.51 41.90 12.70
CA ARG A 634 -4.96 41.81 12.46
C ARG A 634 -5.57 43.11 11.94
N SER A 635 -4.94 44.26 12.18
CA SER A 635 -5.49 45.55 11.80
C SER A 635 -5.30 45.86 10.32
N SER A 636 -4.10 45.55 9.80
CA SER A 636 -3.77 45.65 8.37
C SER A 636 -4.06 44.36 7.60
N GLN A 637 -4.30 43.25 8.31
CA GLN A 637 -4.40 41.90 7.78
C GLN A 637 -3.15 41.47 6.98
N THR A 638 -1.96 41.85 7.46
CA THR A 638 -0.67 41.57 6.79
C THR A 638 0.28 40.76 7.66
N TRP A 639 1.21 40.06 7.01
CA TRP A 639 2.28 39.30 7.64
C TRP A 639 3.63 40.02 7.55
N HIS A 640 4.40 39.92 8.62
CA HIS A 640 5.76 40.46 8.72
C HIS A 640 6.70 39.42 9.33
N ALA A 641 7.95 39.38 8.88
CA ALA A 641 8.97 38.61 9.59
C ALA A 641 9.29 39.30 10.92
N SER A 642 9.40 38.52 11.99
CA SER A 642 9.80 39.04 13.31
C SER A 642 11.31 39.22 13.33
N ASN A 643 11.78 40.33 13.90
CA ASN A 643 13.21 40.55 14.05
C ASN A 643 13.74 39.60 15.14
N PRO A 644 14.94 39.01 15.01
CA PRO A 644 15.49 38.11 16.03
C PRO A 644 15.58 38.73 17.43
N ARG A 645 15.66 40.06 17.51
CA ARG A 645 15.69 40.83 18.78
C ARG A 645 14.34 40.92 19.49
N ASP A 646 13.24 40.71 18.77
CA ASP A 646 11.88 40.79 19.32
C ASP A 646 11.41 39.43 19.89
N MET A 647 12.23 38.36 19.78
CA MET A 647 11.92 37.01 20.27
C MET A 647 12.53 36.69 21.64
N GLU A 648 13.28 37.63 22.24
CA GLU A 648 13.89 37.52 23.58
C GLU A 648 13.07 38.20 24.70
N GLU A 649 11.98 38.89 24.35
CA GLU A 649 10.94 39.39 25.29
C GLU A 649 9.71 38.46 25.28
#